data_AF-A0A7R9L9T7-F1
#
_entry.id   AF-A0A7R9L9T7-F1
#
_cell.length_a   1.000
_cell.length_b   1.000
_cell.length_c   1.000
_cell.angle_alpha   90.00
_cell.angle_beta   90.00
_cell.angle_gamma   90.00
#
_symmetry.space_group_name_H-M   'P 1'
#
loop_
_entity.id
_entity.type
_entity.pdbx_description
1 polymer ?
#
loop_
_entity_poly.entity_id
_entity_poly.type
_entity_poly.pdbx_seq_one_letter_code
_entity_poly.pdbx_strand_id
1 'polypeptide(L)'
;MSQRSRVLPGFGLSLGFTLAYLSLIVLIPLSAVFIKSLGVGWDGLWEILSSERILKSLQLSFTTALIAALINVIFGFLLAWCLVRYSFPGKRIVDALVDLPFALPTAVAGWIGHLLEPLGIKIAYTSLVQPVLSDLETELEEAASALGANRFQIVTRIILPILFPALLTGFALAFARGVGEYGSVIFIAGNIPYETEIAPLMIITRLEEYDYAGATTIAVVMLVISFFIFLGKSPYRENRTMSLNTNSNALAEKLQSRDATREPAWVRNTLLIIGLIFFLGCLILPLVLIFVEAFKQGIQVYFASLVDPYTLSAVKLTLLTAAIAVPLNVIFGVTAAWCVAKFNFRGKSFLTTIIDTPFSVSPVIAGLMLVLIFGSQGWIGSWLIEHDIKILYATPAIILATVFITVPFVARELIPLMEAQGTEEEEAAIVLGASGWQTFWKITIPNIKWGLIYGVILCNARAMGEFGAVSVVSGHIRGETNTLPLHIEILYNEPNSISAAFAVSTLLAFLAIITLILKTWVEYRQEKQDRESKESTELHMSIQVKNIEKNFGAFHALKNISLDFPEGQLVALLGPSGCGKTTLLRIIAGLESTDRGQVILEGTDATNIHVRERQVGFVFQHYALFRHMTVYDNVAFGLRVRPKATRPNETEIKKRVTRLLDLVQLGFLADRYPAQLSGGQRQRIALARALAVEPRVLLLDEPFGALDAKVRKELRRWLRTLHDELHITSIFVTHDQEEALEVADQIVVMNKGDIEQIGSPREVYEKPATPFVFDFLGQANRFEGENHQGIIQIGEDRIQLPSATQTANGKVIAFARPNELKIHTQPTENTIQATFLRELWIAGKVMAELQDRQGQLIEIALNPDEAKLHQYRPNQTVWSRNRRQDEYYPYSSTFEVSNIMNFQQLRIIRETVRQNYNLTEASAALYTSQSGVSKHIKDLEDELGVQLFVRKGKRLLGLTEPGQALLSIVERMLIDADNIKRLADDFNKVDEGTLTIATTHTQARYVLPPIVNLFKKAFPKVHLILQQASPVEISEMLLLGLADIGIATESLTTEDNLGSVSFYNWKHSIITPQDHPLTKLNPKEITLEKLAEFPIITYHGGFTGRSKIDKAFEDANLDVDIVMSALDADVIKTYVELGMGVGIVNDVAYDTERDKRLKQIDTDIFGLNTTWIAVRKGHLLRGYGYEFISLCSPEADIKALKKIAYPDD
;
A
#
# COMPACT_ATOMS: atom_id res chain seq x y z
N MET A 1 8.65 -13.68 -32.76
CA MET A 1 7.84 -13.97 -31.54
C MET A 1 8.33 -15.29 -30.96
N SER A 2 9.06 -15.27 -29.84
CA SER A 2 9.47 -16.47 -29.10
C SER A 2 8.70 -16.58 -27.78
N GLN A 3 8.58 -17.80 -27.25
CA GLN A 3 7.75 -18.06 -26.07
C GLN A 3 8.42 -17.56 -24.79
N ARG A 4 7.73 -16.70 -24.04
CA ARG A 4 8.10 -16.36 -22.65
C ARG A 4 7.76 -17.54 -21.73
N SER A 5 8.71 -18.45 -21.50
CA SER A 5 8.61 -19.45 -20.43
C SER A 5 8.55 -18.74 -19.07
N ARG A 6 7.42 -18.89 -18.37
CA ARG A 6 7.20 -18.29 -17.05
C ARG A 6 7.88 -19.13 -15.96
N VAL A 7 8.43 -18.46 -14.95
CA VAL A 7 9.21 -19.08 -13.85
C VAL A 7 8.41 -20.14 -13.09
N LEU A 8 7.11 -19.90 -12.86
CA LEU A 8 6.21 -20.87 -12.25
C LEU A 8 5.57 -21.79 -13.32
N PRO A 9 5.78 -23.12 -13.27
CA PRO A 9 5.12 -24.06 -14.17
C PRO A 9 3.65 -24.28 -13.78
N GLY A 10 2.86 -24.82 -14.73
CA GLY A 10 1.49 -25.28 -14.48
C GLY A 10 0.36 -24.32 -14.90
N PHE A 11 0.64 -23.05 -15.22
CA PHE A 11 -0.36 -22.04 -15.59
C PHE A 11 -1.41 -22.51 -16.61
N GLY A 12 -0.98 -23.19 -17.69
CA GLY A 12 -1.89 -23.67 -18.72
C GLY A 12 -2.86 -24.76 -18.24
N LEU A 13 -2.42 -25.61 -17.31
CA LEU A 13 -3.26 -26.67 -16.72
C LEU A 13 -4.23 -26.08 -15.68
N SER A 14 -3.76 -25.19 -14.81
CA SER A 14 -4.64 -24.54 -13.82
C SER A 14 -5.68 -23.65 -14.48
N LEU A 15 -5.28 -22.84 -15.48
CA LEU A 15 -6.22 -22.00 -16.23
C LEU A 15 -7.21 -22.84 -17.05
N GLY A 16 -6.71 -23.87 -17.75
CA GLY A 16 -7.55 -24.77 -18.56
C GLY A 16 -8.60 -25.51 -17.71
N PHE A 17 -8.20 -26.06 -16.56
CA PHE A 17 -9.11 -26.71 -15.63
C PHE A 17 -10.13 -25.71 -15.02
N THR A 18 -9.66 -24.55 -14.56
CA THR A 18 -10.54 -23.51 -13.97
C THR A 18 -11.59 -23.04 -14.98
N LEU A 19 -11.19 -22.77 -16.23
CA LEU A 19 -12.11 -22.37 -17.30
C LEU A 19 -13.07 -23.49 -17.68
N ALA A 20 -12.61 -24.75 -17.80
CA ALA A 20 -13.48 -25.88 -18.11
C ALA A 20 -14.53 -26.11 -17.00
N TYR A 21 -14.11 -26.07 -15.73
CA TYR A 21 -15.01 -26.25 -14.59
C TYR A 21 -16.05 -25.13 -14.50
N LEU A 22 -15.64 -23.86 -14.61
CA LEU A 22 -16.58 -22.73 -14.67
C LEU A 22 -17.48 -22.76 -15.90
N SER A 23 -17.01 -23.27 -17.04
CA SER A 23 -17.86 -23.41 -18.23
C SER A 23 -18.97 -24.43 -18.02
N LEU A 24 -18.62 -25.61 -17.50
CA LEU A 24 -19.56 -26.72 -17.26
C LEU A 24 -20.53 -26.43 -16.11
N ILE A 25 -20.04 -25.88 -15.00
CA ILE A 25 -20.83 -25.68 -13.79
C ILE A 25 -21.55 -24.33 -13.79
N VAL A 26 -20.96 -23.25 -14.30
CA VAL A 26 -21.51 -21.89 -14.17
C VAL A 26 -22.03 -21.34 -15.50
N LEU A 27 -21.20 -21.23 -16.53
CA LEU A 27 -21.54 -20.48 -17.74
C LEU A 27 -22.59 -21.18 -18.60
N ILE A 28 -22.49 -22.49 -18.81
CA ILE A 28 -23.46 -23.26 -19.61
C ILE A 28 -24.85 -23.26 -18.92
N PRO A 29 -24.99 -23.60 -17.63
CA PRO A 29 -26.25 -23.47 -16.89
C PRO A 29 -26.85 -22.06 -16.92
N LEU A 30 -26.04 -21.02 -16.68
CA LEU A 30 -26.49 -19.64 -16.74
C LEU A 30 -27.00 -19.25 -18.14
N SER A 31 -26.32 -19.69 -19.19
CA SER A 31 -26.70 -19.40 -20.58
C SER A 31 -28.06 -19.99 -20.98
N ALA A 32 -28.45 -21.14 -20.41
CA ALA A 32 -29.72 -21.80 -20.72
C ALA A 32 -30.94 -20.94 -20.33
N VAL A 33 -30.85 -20.22 -19.20
CA VAL A 33 -31.91 -19.29 -18.74
C VAL A 33 -32.09 -18.14 -19.73
N PHE A 34 -31.00 -17.49 -20.15
CA PHE A 34 -31.04 -16.42 -21.15
C PHE A 34 -31.56 -16.91 -22.51
N ILE A 35 -31.08 -18.06 -23.00
CA ILE A 35 -31.47 -18.60 -24.31
C ILE A 35 -32.95 -19.01 -24.34
N LYS A 36 -33.48 -19.66 -23.28
CA LYS A 36 -34.90 -20.04 -23.20
C LYS A 36 -35.80 -18.80 -23.11
N SER A 37 -35.40 -17.79 -22.35
CA SER A 37 -36.11 -16.51 -22.23
C SER A 37 -36.15 -15.73 -23.55
N LEU A 38 -35.04 -15.66 -24.30
CA LEU A 38 -35.00 -15.04 -25.63
C LEU A 38 -35.95 -15.70 -26.65
N GLY A 39 -36.30 -16.99 -26.46
CA GLY A 39 -37.27 -17.70 -27.29
C GLY A 39 -38.71 -17.17 -27.20
N VAL A 40 -39.02 -16.30 -26.23
CA VAL A 40 -40.34 -15.67 -26.04
C VAL A 40 -40.53 -14.43 -26.94
N GLY A 41 -39.43 -13.83 -27.43
CA GLY A 41 -39.45 -12.57 -28.17
C GLY A 41 -39.64 -11.34 -27.29
N TRP A 42 -39.22 -10.17 -27.79
CA TRP A 42 -39.16 -8.94 -26.97
C TRP A 42 -40.53 -8.49 -26.44
N ASP A 43 -41.58 -8.58 -27.26
CA ASP A 43 -42.92 -8.14 -26.88
C ASP A 43 -43.53 -9.05 -25.80
N GLY A 44 -43.33 -10.37 -25.91
CA GLY A 44 -43.78 -11.33 -24.89
C GLY A 44 -42.98 -11.25 -23.59
N LEU A 45 -41.68 -10.93 -23.65
CA LEU A 45 -40.88 -10.60 -22.47
C LEU A 45 -41.45 -9.36 -21.76
N TRP A 46 -41.81 -8.32 -22.51
CA TRP A 46 -42.41 -7.11 -21.95
C TRP A 46 -43.81 -7.39 -21.37
N GLU A 47 -44.66 -8.17 -22.06
CA GLU A 47 -45.98 -8.55 -21.58
C GLU A 47 -45.90 -9.28 -20.22
N ILE A 48 -45.07 -10.32 -20.11
CA ILE A 48 -44.84 -11.06 -18.87
C ILE A 48 -44.37 -10.12 -17.75
N LEU A 49 -43.36 -9.29 -18.00
CA LEU A 49 -42.78 -8.38 -17.00
C LEU A 49 -43.72 -7.23 -16.62
N SER A 50 -44.63 -6.83 -17.50
CA SER A 50 -45.63 -5.79 -17.23
C SER A 50 -46.82 -6.28 -16.38
N SER A 51 -46.96 -7.61 -16.20
CA SER A 51 -48.07 -8.17 -15.43
C SER A 51 -48.01 -7.76 -13.95
N GLU A 52 -49.14 -7.28 -13.42
CA GLU A 52 -49.19 -6.64 -12.10
C GLU A 52 -48.67 -7.55 -10.97
N ARG A 53 -48.99 -8.84 -10.99
CA ARG A 53 -48.53 -9.82 -10.00
C ARG A 53 -46.99 -9.95 -10.00
N ILE A 54 -46.35 -9.96 -11.17
CA ILE A 54 -44.89 -10.03 -11.29
C ILE A 54 -44.26 -8.70 -10.86
N LEU A 55 -44.82 -7.55 -11.24
CA LEU A 55 -44.33 -6.24 -10.81
C LEU A 55 -44.37 -6.08 -9.28
N LYS A 56 -45.48 -6.47 -8.62
CA LYS A 56 -45.59 -6.48 -7.15
C LYS A 56 -44.56 -7.40 -6.52
N SER A 57 -44.39 -8.60 -7.06
CA SER A 57 -43.46 -9.61 -6.54
C SER A 57 -41.98 -9.18 -6.65
N LEU A 58 -41.59 -8.59 -7.79
CA LEU A 58 -40.28 -7.97 -7.99
C LEU A 58 -40.09 -6.75 -7.07
N GLN A 59 -41.10 -5.87 -6.95
CA GLN A 59 -41.05 -4.70 -6.06
C GLN A 59 -40.82 -5.13 -4.61
N LEU A 60 -41.52 -6.17 -4.13
CA LEU A 60 -41.35 -6.71 -2.79
C LEU A 60 -39.93 -7.25 -2.57
N SER A 61 -39.43 -8.12 -3.47
CA SER A 61 -38.08 -8.68 -3.36
C SER A 61 -36.97 -7.62 -3.42
N PHE A 62 -37.06 -6.61 -4.30
CA PHE A 62 -36.03 -5.58 -4.38
C PHE A 62 -36.09 -4.57 -3.22
N THR A 63 -37.28 -4.19 -2.73
CA THR A 63 -37.40 -3.26 -1.60
C THR A 63 -36.99 -3.89 -0.28
N THR A 64 -37.39 -5.13 -0.01
CA THR A 64 -36.96 -5.87 1.19
C THR A 64 -35.45 -6.13 1.17
N ALA A 65 -34.87 -6.53 0.04
CA ALA A 65 -33.42 -6.68 -0.11
C ALA A 65 -32.66 -5.36 0.08
N LEU A 66 -33.19 -4.22 -0.41
CA LEU A 66 -32.60 -2.90 -0.20
C LEU A 66 -32.58 -2.51 1.28
N ILE A 67 -33.71 -2.69 1.98
CA ILE A 67 -33.85 -2.40 3.40
C ILE A 67 -32.89 -3.30 4.22
N ALA A 68 -32.90 -4.61 3.98
CA ALA A 68 -32.00 -5.54 4.66
C ALA A 68 -30.51 -5.23 4.41
N ALA A 69 -30.14 -4.80 3.20
CA ALA A 69 -28.79 -4.37 2.87
C ALA A 69 -28.37 -3.07 3.60
N LEU A 70 -29.27 -2.07 3.67
CA LEU A 70 -29.02 -0.83 4.41
C LEU A 70 -28.90 -1.07 5.93
N ILE A 71 -29.73 -1.93 6.51
CA ILE A 71 -29.64 -2.28 7.93
C ILE A 71 -28.34 -3.05 8.22
N ASN A 72 -27.94 -3.96 7.32
CA ASN A 72 -26.65 -4.64 7.38
C ASN A 72 -25.45 -3.69 7.31
N VAL A 73 -25.52 -2.63 6.49
CA VAL A 73 -24.48 -1.58 6.45
C VAL A 73 -24.29 -0.96 7.83
N ILE A 74 -25.39 -0.54 8.47
CA ILE A 74 -25.35 0.19 9.74
C ILE A 74 -24.86 -0.71 10.88
N PHE A 75 -25.50 -1.86 11.11
CA PHE A 75 -25.16 -2.73 12.23
C PHE A 75 -23.89 -3.55 12.00
N GLY A 76 -23.58 -3.93 10.76
CA GLY A 76 -22.33 -4.61 10.42
C GLY A 76 -21.11 -3.69 10.57
N PHE A 77 -21.22 -2.41 10.19
CA PHE A 77 -20.20 -1.41 10.50
C PHE A 77 -20.05 -1.22 12.01
N LEU A 78 -21.15 -1.09 12.76
CA LEU A 78 -21.12 -0.90 14.22
C LEU A 78 -20.50 -2.12 14.95
N LEU A 79 -20.79 -3.34 14.51
CA LEU A 79 -20.15 -4.56 15.02
C LEU A 79 -18.67 -4.61 14.68
N ALA A 80 -18.27 -4.31 13.44
CA ALA A 80 -16.87 -4.24 13.03
C ALA A 80 -16.10 -3.17 13.83
N TRP A 81 -16.72 -2.01 14.08
CA TRP A 81 -16.17 -0.95 14.93
C TRP A 81 -15.91 -1.44 16.35
N CYS A 82 -16.90 -2.09 16.98
CA CYS A 82 -16.75 -2.64 18.32
C CYS A 82 -15.71 -3.77 18.38
N LEU A 83 -15.65 -4.63 17.36
CA LEU A 83 -14.73 -5.77 17.27
C LEU A 83 -13.30 -5.36 16.91
N VAL A 84 -13.06 -4.28 16.16
CA VAL A 84 -11.69 -3.77 15.97
C VAL A 84 -11.28 -2.89 17.15
N ARG A 85 -12.01 -1.80 17.39
CA ARG A 85 -11.53 -0.67 18.22
C ARG A 85 -11.72 -0.83 19.73
N TYR A 86 -12.56 -1.76 20.20
CA TYR A 86 -12.76 -1.98 21.64
C TYR A 86 -12.21 -3.33 22.13
N SER A 87 -11.88 -3.40 23.42
CA SER A 87 -11.52 -4.62 24.13
C SER A 87 -12.52 -4.88 25.26
N PHE A 88 -13.09 -6.08 25.27
CA PHE A 88 -14.13 -6.49 26.22
C PHE A 88 -14.07 -8.00 26.49
N PRO A 89 -14.47 -8.48 27.69
CA PRO A 89 -14.52 -9.91 27.98
C PRO A 89 -15.48 -10.60 27.02
N GLY A 90 -15.05 -11.73 26.44
CA GLY A 90 -15.84 -12.47 25.44
C GLY A 90 -15.68 -11.98 23.99
N LYS A 91 -14.87 -10.94 23.71
CA LYS A 91 -14.62 -10.41 22.34
C LYS A 91 -14.47 -11.50 21.27
N ARG A 92 -13.51 -12.42 21.43
CA ARG A 92 -13.27 -13.55 20.49
C ARG A 92 -14.47 -14.48 20.27
N ILE A 93 -15.41 -14.56 21.21
CA ILE A 93 -16.61 -15.40 21.08
C ILE A 93 -17.63 -14.69 20.19
N VAL A 94 -17.80 -13.37 20.36
CA VAL A 94 -18.63 -12.54 19.46
C VAL A 94 -18.02 -12.52 18.05
N ASP A 95 -16.71 -12.35 17.95
CA ASP A 95 -15.92 -12.35 16.71
C ASP A 95 -16.09 -13.65 15.92
N ALA A 96 -15.96 -14.81 16.57
CA ALA A 96 -16.22 -16.10 15.93
C ALA A 96 -17.69 -16.24 15.50
N LEU A 97 -18.64 -15.85 16.37
CA LEU A 97 -20.08 -15.98 16.13
C LEU A 97 -20.60 -15.07 15.00
N VAL A 98 -19.87 -14.03 14.59
CA VAL A 98 -20.25 -13.14 13.47
C VAL A 98 -20.49 -13.90 12.17
N ASP A 99 -19.73 -14.96 11.92
CA ASP A 99 -19.88 -15.79 10.71
C ASP A 99 -20.88 -16.95 10.86
N LEU A 100 -21.51 -17.12 12.05
CA LEU A 100 -22.54 -18.14 12.28
C LEU A 100 -23.72 -18.09 11.27
N PRO A 101 -24.19 -16.92 10.76
CA PRO A 101 -25.24 -16.86 9.74
C PRO A 101 -24.85 -17.44 8.37
N PHE A 102 -23.56 -17.71 8.12
CA PHE A 102 -23.11 -18.50 6.97
C PHE A 102 -23.09 -20.01 7.25
N ALA A 103 -23.03 -20.41 8.52
CA ALA A 103 -23.02 -21.80 8.96
C ALA A 103 -24.41 -22.36 9.32
N LEU A 104 -25.35 -21.48 9.69
CA LEU A 104 -26.75 -21.85 9.90
C LEU A 104 -27.48 -22.02 8.54
N PRO A 105 -28.34 -23.06 8.37
CA PRO A 105 -29.17 -23.22 7.18
C PRO A 105 -30.11 -22.04 6.94
N THR A 106 -30.42 -21.77 5.68
CA THR A 106 -31.37 -20.71 5.30
C THR A 106 -32.78 -20.95 5.85
N ALA A 107 -33.25 -22.20 5.88
CA ALA A 107 -34.51 -22.58 6.52
C ALA A 107 -34.52 -22.23 8.01
N VAL A 108 -33.49 -22.67 8.76
CA VAL A 108 -33.31 -22.34 10.18
C VAL A 108 -33.24 -20.83 10.40
N ALA A 109 -32.62 -20.08 9.48
CA ALA A 109 -32.59 -18.61 9.50
C ALA A 109 -33.95 -17.94 9.20
N GLY A 110 -34.90 -18.65 8.59
CA GLY A 110 -36.24 -18.14 8.28
C GLY A 110 -37.22 -18.21 9.43
N TRP A 111 -37.21 -19.31 10.18
CA TRP A 111 -38.16 -19.55 11.27
C TRP A 111 -38.02 -18.52 12.40
N ILE A 112 -36.80 -18.00 12.52
CA ILE A 112 -36.38 -16.89 13.38
C ILE A 112 -37.12 -15.59 13.02
N GLY A 113 -37.43 -15.38 11.74
CA GLY A 113 -38.03 -14.15 11.22
C GLY A 113 -39.49 -13.93 11.62
N HIS A 114 -40.28 -14.98 11.87
CA HIS A 114 -41.66 -14.82 12.35
C HIS A 114 -41.72 -14.29 13.81
N LEU A 115 -40.63 -14.42 14.58
CA LEU A 115 -40.46 -13.77 15.90
C LEU A 115 -39.70 -12.44 15.83
N LEU A 116 -39.16 -12.06 14.67
CA LEU A 116 -38.43 -10.82 14.38
C LEU A 116 -39.05 -10.07 13.19
N GLU A 117 -40.37 -10.20 13.04
CA GLU A 117 -41.18 -9.75 11.91
C GLU A 117 -40.99 -8.26 11.53
N PRO A 118 -40.69 -7.33 12.47
CA PRO A 118 -40.39 -5.93 12.13
C PRO A 118 -38.98 -5.63 11.59
N LEU A 119 -38.04 -6.58 11.57
CA LEU A 119 -36.60 -6.27 11.41
C LEU A 119 -35.90 -6.91 10.19
N GLY A 120 -36.10 -8.21 9.90
CA GLY A 120 -35.67 -8.84 8.63
C GLY A 120 -34.19 -8.66 8.21
N ILE A 121 -33.21 -9.11 9.02
CA ILE A 121 -31.78 -8.79 8.83
C ILE A 121 -30.91 -10.06 8.70
N LYS A 122 -29.94 -10.05 7.79
CA LYS A 122 -28.97 -11.16 7.60
C LYS A 122 -27.52 -10.69 7.73
N ILE A 123 -26.98 -10.76 8.95
CA ILE A 123 -25.63 -10.31 9.30
C ILE A 123 -24.59 -11.08 8.46
N ALA A 124 -24.01 -10.40 7.47
CA ALA A 124 -23.06 -10.96 6.50
C ALA A 124 -21.97 -9.94 6.09
N TYR A 125 -21.85 -8.85 6.86
CA TYR A 125 -21.21 -7.60 6.43
C TYR A 125 -19.91 -7.29 7.18
N THR A 126 -19.84 -7.68 8.46
CA THR A 126 -18.75 -7.37 9.39
C THR A 126 -17.38 -7.79 8.85
N SER A 127 -17.29 -9.03 8.35
CA SER A 127 -16.07 -9.72 7.92
C SER A 127 -15.40 -9.09 6.69
N LEU A 128 -16.07 -8.18 5.98
CA LEU A 128 -15.53 -7.39 4.85
C LEU A 128 -14.97 -6.02 5.26
N VAL A 129 -15.49 -5.45 6.35
CA VAL A 129 -15.10 -4.11 6.83
C VAL A 129 -14.01 -4.20 7.89
N GLN A 130 -14.04 -5.27 8.68
CA GLN A 130 -13.12 -5.54 9.79
C GLN A 130 -11.63 -5.53 9.39
N PRO A 131 -11.18 -6.10 8.25
CA PRO A 131 -9.77 -6.01 7.83
C PRO A 131 -9.33 -4.58 7.48
N VAL A 132 -10.14 -3.85 6.69
CA VAL A 132 -9.83 -2.47 6.30
C VAL A 132 -9.83 -1.53 7.51
N LEU A 133 -10.62 -1.85 8.54
CA LEU A 133 -10.65 -1.11 9.80
C LEU A 133 -9.50 -1.48 10.76
N SER A 134 -8.91 -2.67 10.66
CA SER A 134 -7.69 -3.04 11.40
C SER A 134 -6.42 -2.51 10.75
N ASP A 135 -6.39 -2.38 9.42
CA ASP A 135 -5.27 -1.80 8.66
C ASP A 135 -5.24 -0.26 8.72
N LEU A 136 -6.29 0.37 9.26
CA LEU A 136 -6.36 1.81 9.52
C LEU A 136 -5.48 2.19 10.72
N GLU A 137 -4.24 2.61 10.43
CA GLU A 137 -3.27 3.13 11.39
C GLU A 137 -3.89 4.25 12.26
N THR A 138 -3.94 4.05 13.58
CA THR A 138 -4.41 5.07 14.53
C THR A 138 -3.61 6.36 14.49
N GLU A 139 -2.37 6.31 14.00
CA GLU A 139 -1.48 7.47 13.82
C GLU A 139 -2.09 8.53 12.88
N LEU A 140 -2.94 8.15 11.92
CA LEU A 140 -3.70 9.07 11.06
C LEU A 140 -4.80 9.83 11.83
N GLU A 141 -5.45 9.18 12.80
CA GLU A 141 -6.48 9.79 13.65
C GLU A 141 -5.85 10.70 14.70
N GLU A 142 -4.69 10.31 15.24
CA GLU A 142 -3.92 11.13 16.18
C GLU A 142 -3.33 12.37 15.49
N ALA A 143 -2.78 12.22 14.27
CA ALA A 143 -2.34 13.36 13.44
C ALA A 143 -3.50 14.33 13.13
N ALA A 144 -4.67 13.81 12.72
CA ALA A 144 -5.83 14.65 12.45
C ALA A 144 -6.36 15.36 13.70
N SER A 145 -6.38 14.68 14.86
CA SER A 145 -6.77 15.29 16.13
C SER A 145 -5.75 16.32 16.62
N ALA A 146 -4.45 16.15 16.32
CA ALA A 146 -3.41 17.14 16.61
C ALA A 146 -3.53 18.38 15.70
N LEU A 147 -3.98 18.19 14.45
CA LEU A 147 -4.36 19.27 13.52
C LEU A 147 -5.74 19.90 13.84
N GLY A 148 -6.31 19.64 15.02
CA GLY A 148 -7.55 20.26 15.49
C GLY A 148 -8.83 19.74 14.84
N ALA A 149 -8.79 18.69 14.01
CA ALA A 149 -9.99 18.10 13.43
C ALA A 149 -10.86 17.48 14.54
N ASN A 150 -12.14 17.86 14.57
CA ASN A 150 -13.06 17.28 15.54
C ASN A 150 -13.41 15.82 15.18
N ARG A 151 -13.87 15.04 16.17
CA ARG A 151 -14.12 13.58 15.98
C ARG A 151 -15.06 13.27 14.81
N PHE A 152 -16.05 14.13 14.54
CA PHE A 152 -16.97 13.95 13.41
C PHE A 152 -16.27 14.22 12.07
N GLN A 153 -15.37 15.21 11.99
CA GLN A 153 -14.53 15.46 10.82
C GLN A 153 -13.55 14.30 10.57
N ILE A 154 -12.91 13.76 11.60
CA ILE A 154 -12.02 12.58 11.48
C ILE A 154 -12.80 11.38 10.91
N VAL A 155 -13.95 11.06 11.50
CA VAL A 155 -14.80 9.96 11.02
C VAL A 155 -15.29 10.21 9.59
N THR A 156 -15.79 11.40 9.26
CA THR A 156 -16.41 11.65 7.94
C THR A 156 -15.45 11.98 6.80
N ARG A 157 -14.26 12.53 7.07
CA ARG A 157 -13.29 12.97 6.05
C ARG A 157 -12.05 12.07 5.90
N ILE A 158 -11.75 11.22 6.88
CA ILE A 158 -10.58 10.33 6.85
C ILE A 158 -11.00 8.87 6.87
N ILE A 159 -11.72 8.46 7.92
CA ILE A 159 -12.09 7.05 8.11
C ILE A 159 -13.15 6.62 7.08
N LEU A 160 -14.25 7.38 6.95
CA LEU A 160 -15.36 7.00 6.07
C LEU A 160 -14.96 6.90 4.58
N PRO A 161 -14.15 7.81 4.00
CA PRO A 161 -13.69 7.65 2.61
C PRO A 161 -12.80 6.43 2.38
N ILE A 162 -11.99 6.03 3.38
CA ILE A 162 -11.15 4.81 3.32
C ILE A 162 -12.02 3.55 3.43
N LEU A 163 -13.06 3.57 4.28
CA LEU A 163 -13.99 2.45 4.42
C LEU A 163 -15.02 2.37 3.30
N PHE A 164 -15.37 3.47 2.63
CA PHE A 164 -16.48 3.53 1.67
C PHE A 164 -16.45 2.44 0.56
N PRO A 165 -15.30 2.08 -0.04
CA PRO A 165 -15.25 0.98 -1.02
C PRO A 165 -15.60 -0.39 -0.40
N ALA A 166 -15.16 -0.66 0.83
CA ALA A 166 -15.51 -1.88 1.56
C ALA A 166 -16.97 -1.87 1.99
N LEU A 167 -17.48 -0.73 2.47
CA LEU A 167 -18.88 -0.54 2.86
C LEU A 167 -19.84 -0.75 1.67
N LEU A 168 -19.48 -0.21 0.50
CA LEU A 168 -20.22 -0.38 -0.76
C LEU A 168 -20.15 -1.83 -1.29
N THR A 169 -18.99 -2.48 -1.17
CA THR A 169 -18.83 -3.90 -1.53
C THR A 169 -19.67 -4.81 -0.63
N GLY A 170 -19.68 -4.57 0.68
CA GLY A 170 -20.55 -5.26 1.62
C GLY A 170 -22.05 -5.02 1.34
N PHE A 171 -22.42 -3.80 0.96
CA PHE A 171 -23.80 -3.45 0.60
C PHE A 171 -24.25 -4.22 -0.67
N ALA A 172 -23.45 -4.16 -1.74
CA ALA A 172 -23.72 -4.88 -2.99
C ALA A 172 -23.86 -6.39 -2.77
N LEU A 173 -23.01 -6.97 -1.91
CA LEU A 173 -23.03 -8.39 -1.57
C LEU A 173 -24.28 -8.77 -0.75
N ALA A 174 -24.64 -7.96 0.25
CA ALA A 174 -25.83 -8.16 1.07
C ALA A 174 -27.11 -8.00 0.24
N PHE A 175 -27.16 -7.02 -0.66
CA PHE A 175 -28.29 -6.79 -1.57
C PHE A 175 -28.46 -7.94 -2.56
N ALA A 176 -27.41 -8.35 -3.28
CA ALA A 176 -27.49 -9.44 -4.25
C ALA A 176 -27.92 -10.76 -3.58
N ARG A 177 -27.45 -11.04 -2.36
CA ARG A 177 -27.90 -12.18 -1.57
C ARG A 177 -29.37 -12.05 -1.15
N GLY A 178 -29.80 -10.86 -0.73
CA GLY A 178 -31.18 -10.59 -0.33
C GLY A 178 -32.19 -10.74 -1.47
N VAL A 179 -31.87 -10.22 -2.66
CA VAL A 179 -32.70 -10.36 -3.87
C VAL A 179 -32.91 -11.83 -4.24
N GLY A 180 -31.86 -12.65 -4.09
CA GLY A 180 -31.92 -14.08 -4.39
C GLY A 180 -32.46 -14.97 -3.28
N GLU A 181 -32.83 -14.42 -2.11
CA GLU A 181 -33.18 -15.20 -0.93
C GLU A 181 -34.59 -15.80 -1.02
N TYR A 182 -34.67 -17.11 -0.79
CA TYR A 182 -35.91 -17.89 -0.80
C TYR A 182 -36.09 -18.65 0.52
N GLY A 183 -35.05 -19.38 0.93
CA GLY A 183 -35.13 -20.38 2.00
C GLY A 183 -35.45 -19.85 3.38
N SER A 184 -35.13 -18.58 3.67
CA SER A 184 -35.64 -17.96 4.91
C SER A 184 -37.02 -17.31 4.77
N VAL A 185 -37.43 -16.89 3.58
CA VAL A 185 -38.64 -16.06 3.41
C VAL A 185 -39.91 -16.90 3.33
N ILE A 186 -39.85 -18.09 2.73
CA ILE A 186 -41.02 -18.99 2.58
C ILE A 186 -41.69 -19.34 3.92
N PHE A 187 -40.94 -19.36 5.02
CA PHE A 187 -41.42 -19.64 6.38
C PHE A 187 -41.98 -18.43 7.13
N ILE A 188 -41.88 -17.23 6.56
CA ILE A 188 -42.32 -15.96 7.18
C ILE A 188 -43.46 -15.37 6.37
N ALA A 189 -43.34 -15.37 5.04
CA ALA A 189 -44.36 -14.84 4.16
C ALA A 189 -45.57 -15.79 4.13
N GLY A 190 -46.77 -15.24 4.33
CA GLY A 190 -48.03 -15.95 4.08
C GLY A 190 -48.28 -16.30 2.60
N ASN A 191 -47.34 -15.94 1.71
CA ASN A 191 -47.34 -16.21 0.27
C ASN A 191 -48.64 -15.78 -0.43
N ILE A 192 -49.24 -14.70 0.08
CA ILE A 192 -50.47 -14.11 -0.43
C ILE A 192 -50.16 -13.39 -1.75
N PRO A 193 -50.80 -13.76 -2.87
CA PRO A 193 -50.59 -13.11 -4.16
C PRO A 193 -50.78 -11.59 -4.08
N TYR A 194 -49.97 -10.85 -4.84
CA TYR A 194 -49.92 -9.37 -4.88
C TYR A 194 -49.45 -8.67 -3.58
N GLU A 195 -49.43 -9.33 -2.42
CA GLU A 195 -49.07 -8.73 -1.12
C GLU A 195 -47.74 -9.22 -0.54
N THR A 196 -47.55 -10.54 -0.40
CA THR A 196 -46.38 -11.13 0.30
C THR A 196 -45.60 -12.15 -0.54
N GLU A 197 -46.00 -12.35 -1.79
CA GLU A 197 -45.39 -13.28 -2.74
C GLU A 197 -44.08 -12.74 -3.36
N ILE A 198 -42.94 -13.36 -3.05
CA ILE A 198 -41.60 -12.94 -3.53
C ILE A 198 -41.20 -13.52 -4.90
N ALA A 199 -40.34 -12.82 -5.63
CA ALA A 199 -39.94 -13.20 -6.99
C ALA A 199 -39.29 -14.60 -7.13
N PRO A 200 -38.46 -15.08 -6.18
CA PRO A 200 -38.03 -16.48 -6.16
C PRO A 200 -39.18 -17.50 -6.07
N LEU A 201 -40.24 -17.20 -5.30
CA LEU A 201 -41.41 -18.09 -5.21
C LEU A 201 -42.19 -18.08 -6.53
N MET A 202 -42.37 -16.90 -7.15
CA MET A 202 -43.02 -16.79 -8.46
C MET A 202 -42.34 -17.66 -9.54
N ILE A 203 -41.01 -17.80 -9.51
CA ILE A 203 -40.28 -18.69 -10.42
C ILE A 203 -40.66 -20.17 -10.19
N ILE A 204 -40.91 -20.58 -8.95
CA ILE A 204 -41.33 -21.94 -8.60
C ILE A 204 -42.79 -22.17 -9.00
N THR A 205 -43.70 -21.25 -8.67
CA THR A 205 -45.11 -21.35 -9.09
C THR A 205 -45.24 -21.47 -10.61
N ARG A 206 -44.46 -20.69 -11.38
CA ARG A 206 -44.42 -20.83 -12.85
C ARG A 206 -43.80 -22.15 -13.32
N LEU A 207 -42.82 -22.71 -12.61
CA LEU A 207 -42.30 -24.06 -12.91
C LEU A 207 -43.32 -25.16 -12.64
N GLU A 208 -44.12 -25.05 -11.58
CA GLU A 208 -45.20 -26.00 -11.24
C GLU A 208 -46.40 -25.87 -12.19
N GLU A 209 -46.69 -24.67 -12.68
CA GLU A 209 -47.63 -24.38 -13.78
C GLU A 209 -47.10 -24.80 -15.18
N TYR A 210 -45.87 -25.35 -15.27
CA TYR A 210 -45.13 -25.66 -16.50
C TYR A 210 -44.82 -24.46 -17.42
N ASP A 211 -44.99 -23.23 -16.93
CA ASP A 211 -44.60 -21.98 -17.58
C ASP A 211 -43.09 -21.70 -17.43
N TYR A 212 -42.29 -22.48 -18.17
CA TYR A 212 -40.84 -22.24 -18.29
C TYR A 212 -40.50 -20.87 -18.90
N ALA A 213 -41.43 -20.21 -19.60
CA ALA A 213 -41.22 -18.90 -20.23
C ALA A 213 -41.30 -17.77 -19.20
N GLY A 214 -42.34 -17.73 -18.37
CA GLY A 214 -42.45 -16.81 -17.24
C GLY A 214 -41.34 -17.02 -16.22
N ALA A 215 -41.08 -18.28 -15.83
CA ALA A 215 -40.01 -18.63 -14.89
C ALA A 215 -38.63 -18.12 -15.35
N THR A 216 -38.27 -18.31 -16.63
CA THR A 216 -36.99 -17.81 -17.16
C THR A 216 -36.95 -16.30 -17.34
N THR A 217 -38.07 -15.66 -17.68
CA THR A 217 -38.16 -14.21 -17.86
C THR A 217 -37.93 -13.45 -16.55
N ILE A 218 -38.55 -13.91 -15.45
CA ILE A 218 -38.31 -13.37 -14.10
C ILE A 218 -36.85 -13.59 -13.69
N ALA A 219 -36.33 -14.81 -13.92
CA ALA A 219 -34.95 -15.15 -13.60
C ALA A 219 -33.93 -14.28 -14.36
N VAL A 220 -34.14 -14.00 -15.66
CA VAL A 220 -33.26 -13.10 -16.44
C VAL A 220 -33.22 -11.70 -15.82
N VAL A 221 -34.36 -11.12 -15.43
CA VAL A 221 -34.37 -9.78 -14.81
C VAL A 221 -33.60 -9.76 -13.49
N MET A 222 -33.79 -10.77 -12.63
CA MET A 222 -33.03 -10.91 -11.38
C MET A 222 -31.52 -11.06 -11.64
N LEU A 223 -31.14 -11.92 -12.58
CA LEU A 223 -29.73 -12.15 -12.96
C LEU A 223 -29.08 -10.88 -13.51
N VAL A 224 -29.76 -10.16 -14.41
CA VAL A 224 -29.24 -8.93 -15.02
C VAL A 224 -29.00 -7.85 -13.96
N ILE A 225 -29.93 -7.67 -13.02
CA ILE A 225 -29.79 -6.68 -11.93
C ILE A 225 -28.66 -7.07 -10.97
N SER A 226 -28.59 -8.34 -10.53
CA SER A 226 -27.46 -8.85 -9.72
C SER A 226 -26.11 -8.70 -10.43
N PHE A 227 -26.06 -8.93 -11.75
CA PHE A 227 -24.84 -8.87 -12.54
C PHE A 227 -24.37 -7.43 -12.81
N PHE A 228 -25.27 -6.48 -13.06
CA PHE A 228 -24.92 -5.06 -13.16
C PHE A 228 -24.36 -4.52 -11.85
N ILE A 229 -24.91 -4.94 -10.70
CA ILE A 229 -24.40 -4.56 -9.37
C ILE A 229 -23.00 -5.14 -9.13
N PHE A 230 -22.75 -6.38 -9.57
CA PHE A 230 -21.41 -6.98 -9.52
C PHE A 230 -20.42 -6.37 -10.53
N LEU A 231 -20.86 -5.88 -11.69
CA LEU A 231 -20.03 -5.13 -12.65
C LEU A 231 -19.73 -3.70 -12.19
N GLY A 232 -20.62 -3.09 -11.39
CA GLY A 232 -20.39 -1.81 -10.73
C GLY A 232 -19.22 -1.82 -9.73
N LYS A 233 -18.73 -3.02 -9.36
CA LYS A 233 -17.48 -3.25 -8.63
C LYS A 233 -16.26 -2.90 -9.52
N SER A 234 -16.07 -1.60 -9.76
CA SER A 234 -14.88 -1.07 -10.43
C SER A 234 -13.61 -1.62 -9.75
N PRO A 235 -12.66 -2.22 -10.49
CA PRO A 235 -11.46 -2.81 -9.91
C PRO A 235 -10.45 -1.72 -9.52
N TYR A 236 -10.81 -0.89 -8.54
CA TYR A 236 -9.99 0.19 -8.00
C TYR A 236 -8.93 -0.32 -7.01
N ARG A 237 -8.15 -1.29 -7.49
CA ARG A 237 -6.76 -1.53 -7.10
C ARG A 237 -6.51 -1.59 -5.58
N GLU A 238 -7.03 -2.62 -4.92
CA GLU A 238 -6.55 -3.10 -3.61
C GLU A 238 -5.01 -3.28 -3.61
N ASN A 239 -4.45 -3.64 -4.77
CA ASN A 239 -3.03 -3.72 -5.07
C ASN A 239 -2.29 -2.35 -5.16
N ARG A 240 -2.24 -1.59 -4.05
CA ARG A 240 -1.02 -0.84 -3.64
C ARG A 240 -0.92 -0.28 -2.21
N THR A 241 -1.90 -0.43 -1.32
CA THR A 241 -1.79 0.04 0.09
C THR A 241 -1.43 -1.06 1.10
N MET A 242 -1.55 -2.34 0.77
CA MET A 242 -1.08 -3.47 1.59
C MET A 242 0.46 -3.66 1.57
N SER A 243 1.22 -2.58 1.77
CA SER A 243 2.67 -2.65 2.06
C SER A 243 3.17 -1.43 2.85
N LEU A 244 2.48 -1.08 3.93
CA LEU A 244 3.00 -0.21 4.99
C LEU A 244 3.23 -1.02 6.28
N ASN A 245 4.10 -0.53 7.15
CA ASN A 245 4.91 -1.37 8.04
C ASN A 245 4.13 -1.92 9.25
N THR A 246 3.94 -3.24 9.31
CA THR A 246 3.57 -3.95 10.55
C THR A 246 4.72 -3.95 11.57
N ASN A 247 4.97 -2.80 12.21
CA ASN A 247 6.05 -2.68 13.19
C ASN A 247 5.81 -1.69 14.36
N SER A 248 4.55 -1.42 14.71
CA SER A 248 4.17 -0.55 15.85
C SER A 248 3.45 -1.27 17.01
N ASN A 249 2.96 -2.51 16.83
CA ASN A 249 2.09 -3.20 17.79
C ASN A 249 2.61 -3.28 19.24
N ALA A 250 3.91 -3.50 19.46
CA ALA A 250 4.50 -3.58 20.81
C ALA A 250 4.62 -2.22 21.52
N LEU A 251 4.57 -1.12 20.78
CA LEU A 251 4.47 0.24 21.32
C LEU A 251 3.00 0.66 21.45
N ALA A 252 2.15 0.30 20.50
CA ALA A 252 0.71 0.55 20.52
C ALA A 252 0.01 -0.12 21.71
N GLU A 253 0.27 -1.41 21.99
CA GLU A 253 -0.24 -2.10 23.20
C GLU A 253 0.20 -1.40 24.50
N LYS A 254 1.33 -0.67 24.49
CA LYS A 254 1.82 0.15 25.60
C LYS A 254 1.18 1.54 25.65
N LEU A 255 0.97 2.20 24.51
CA LEU A 255 0.39 3.55 24.40
C LEU A 255 -1.14 3.55 24.62
N GLN A 256 -1.84 2.44 24.32
CA GLN A 256 -3.25 2.21 24.67
C GLN A 256 -3.55 2.29 26.19
N SER A 257 -2.52 2.42 27.03
CA SER A 257 -2.65 2.68 28.47
C SER A 257 -2.77 4.16 28.87
N ARG A 258 -2.73 5.13 27.93
CA ARG A 258 -2.66 6.58 28.23
C ARG A 258 -3.64 7.47 27.46
N ASP A 259 -4.94 7.26 27.70
CA ASP A 259 -6.04 8.23 27.85
C ASP A 259 -6.24 9.51 26.98
N ALA A 260 -5.35 9.91 26.08
CA ALA A 260 -5.50 11.17 25.32
C ALA A 260 -6.64 11.16 24.29
N THR A 261 -6.90 10.01 23.65
CA THR A 261 -7.67 9.93 22.39
C THR A 261 -9.02 9.19 22.52
N ARG A 262 -9.24 8.47 23.63
CA ARG A 262 -10.42 7.62 23.82
C ARG A 262 -11.74 8.38 23.71
N GLU A 263 -12.75 7.68 23.19
CA GLU A 263 -14.15 8.12 23.27
C GLU A 263 -14.61 8.17 24.74
N PRO A 264 -15.58 9.05 25.10
CA PRO A 264 -16.18 9.04 26.42
C PRO A 264 -16.72 7.64 26.76
N ALA A 265 -16.51 7.18 27.98
CA ALA A 265 -16.87 5.82 28.39
C ALA A 265 -18.35 5.48 28.17
N TRP A 266 -19.24 6.48 28.25
CA TRP A 266 -20.66 6.32 27.92
C TRP A 266 -20.90 6.04 26.43
N VAL A 267 -20.24 6.76 25.50
CA VAL A 267 -20.38 6.54 24.04
C VAL A 267 -19.95 5.13 23.67
N ARG A 268 -18.74 4.73 24.09
CA ARG A 268 -18.20 3.38 23.87
C ARG A 268 -19.14 2.31 24.42
N ASN A 269 -19.59 2.48 25.67
CA ASN A 269 -20.46 1.50 26.30
C ASN A 269 -21.84 1.45 25.62
N THR A 270 -22.41 2.57 25.18
CA THR A 270 -23.67 2.62 24.42
C THR A 270 -23.54 1.93 23.06
N LEU A 271 -22.49 2.20 22.28
CA LEU A 271 -22.23 1.52 21.01
C LEU A 271 -22.05 0.01 21.21
N LEU A 272 -21.26 -0.38 22.21
CA LEU A 272 -21.02 -1.79 22.54
C LEU A 272 -22.29 -2.50 23.04
N ILE A 273 -23.15 -1.82 23.81
CA ILE A 273 -24.46 -2.35 24.26
C ILE A 273 -25.42 -2.48 23.07
N ILE A 274 -25.50 -1.50 22.17
CA ILE A 274 -26.33 -1.58 20.96
C ILE A 274 -25.88 -2.76 20.09
N GLY A 275 -24.57 -2.89 19.84
CA GLY A 275 -23.99 -3.99 19.10
C GLY A 275 -24.27 -5.36 19.74
N LEU A 276 -24.07 -5.49 21.06
CA LEU A 276 -24.33 -6.75 21.77
C LEU A 276 -25.82 -7.09 21.86
N ILE A 277 -26.73 -6.14 22.10
CA ILE A 277 -28.18 -6.40 22.11
C ILE A 277 -28.65 -6.85 20.74
N PHE A 278 -28.20 -6.15 19.68
CA PHE A 278 -28.49 -6.50 18.30
C PHE A 278 -28.03 -7.94 17.98
N PHE A 279 -26.79 -8.26 18.37
CA PHE A 279 -26.19 -9.58 18.18
C PHE A 279 -26.91 -10.68 18.97
N LEU A 280 -27.17 -10.45 20.25
CA LEU A 280 -27.90 -11.38 21.13
C LEU A 280 -29.30 -11.66 20.57
N GLY A 281 -30.04 -10.61 20.14
CA GLY A 281 -31.39 -10.74 19.60
C GLY A 281 -31.45 -11.45 18.25
N CYS A 282 -30.58 -11.10 17.30
CA CYS A 282 -30.64 -11.64 15.94
C CYS A 282 -30.01 -13.03 15.80
N LEU A 283 -29.14 -13.46 16.71
CA LEU A 283 -28.24 -14.61 16.50
C LEU A 283 -28.23 -15.63 17.64
N ILE A 284 -28.31 -15.20 18.91
CA ILE A 284 -28.20 -16.10 20.07
C ILE A 284 -29.58 -16.49 20.62
N LEU A 285 -30.47 -15.52 20.85
CA LEU A 285 -31.87 -15.77 21.25
C LEU A 285 -32.56 -16.81 20.35
N PRO A 286 -32.44 -16.75 19.01
CA PRO A 286 -33.19 -17.67 18.16
C PRO A 286 -32.54 -19.06 18.10
N LEU A 287 -31.21 -19.14 18.24
CA LEU A 287 -30.48 -20.41 18.41
C LEU A 287 -30.97 -21.14 19.68
N VAL A 288 -31.15 -20.40 20.79
CA VAL A 288 -31.72 -20.96 22.03
C VAL A 288 -33.16 -21.41 21.83
N LEU A 289 -34.00 -20.64 21.13
CA LEU A 289 -35.40 -20.98 20.89
C LEU A 289 -35.59 -22.31 20.12
N ILE A 290 -34.71 -22.62 19.16
CA ILE A 290 -34.74 -23.91 18.45
C ILE A 290 -34.62 -25.09 19.42
N PHE A 291 -33.69 -25.02 20.39
CA PHE A 291 -33.56 -26.06 21.40
C PHE A 291 -34.74 -26.09 22.38
N VAL A 292 -35.26 -24.92 22.79
CA VAL A 292 -36.42 -24.84 23.70
C VAL A 292 -37.67 -25.47 23.08
N GLU A 293 -37.99 -25.13 21.84
CA GLU A 293 -39.18 -25.63 21.14
C GLU A 293 -39.02 -27.13 20.76
N ALA A 294 -37.82 -27.58 20.44
CA ALA A 294 -37.50 -29.00 20.19
C ALA A 294 -37.72 -29.91 21.42
N PHE A 295 -37.46 -29.40 22.64
CA PHE A 295 -37.66 -30.17 23.88
C PHE A 295 -39.05 -30.00 24.52
N LYS A 296 -39.91 -29.14 23.96
CA LYS A 296 -41.23 -28.76 24.52
C LYS A 296 -42.22 -29.93 24.68
N GLN A 297 -42.15 -30.92 23.80
CA GLN A 297 -42.95 -32.16 23.90
C GLN A 297 -42.21 -33.29 24.66
N GLY A 298 -41.06 -33.00 25.26
CA GLY A 298 -40.27 -33.94 26.04
C GLY A 298 -39.23 -34.74 25.23
N ILE A 299 -38.22 -35.24 25.95
CA ILE A 299 -37.02 -35.88 25.38
C ILE A 299 -37.34 -37.13 24.56
N GLN A 300 -38.44 -37.85 24.85
CA GLN A 300 -38.85 -39.03 24.09
C GLN A 300 -39.31 -38.68 22.66
N VAL A 301 -40.11 -37.61 22.49
CA VAL A 301 -40.57 -37.15 21.17
C VAL A 301 -39.40 -36.60 20.35
N TYR A 302 -38.48 -35.89 21.01
CA TYR A 302 -37.23 -35.44 20.40
C TYR A 302 -36.43 -36.60 19.81
N PHE A 303 -36.10 -37.65 20.59
CA PHE A 303 -35.34 -38.78 20.07
C PHE A 303 -36.11 -39.61 19.02
N ALA A 304 -37.44 -39.74 19.14
CA ALA A 304 -38.26 -40.42 18.13
C ALA A 304 -38.17 -39.71 16.76
N SER A 305 -38.20 -38.38 16.76
CA SER A 305 -38.10 -37.53 15.55
C SER A 305 -36.75 -37.67 14.83
N LEU A 306 -35.68 -37.96 15.59
CA LEU A 306 -34.31 -38.16 15.07
C LEU A 306 -34.05 -39.57 14.52
N VAL A 307 -34.79 -40.58 15.01
CA VAL A 307 -34.65 -41.99 14.63
C VAL A 307 -35.67 -42.40 13.54
N ASP A 308 -36.58 -41.51 13.17
CA ASP A 308 -37.50 -41.68 12.04
C ASP A 308 -36.75 -42.05 10.73
N PRO A 309 -37.22 -43.06 9.96
CA PRO A 309 -36.55 -43.49 8.72
C PRO A 309 -36.37 -42.40 7.67
N TYR A 310 -37.31 -41.46 7.53
CA TYR A 310 -37.18 -40.34 6.60
C TYR A 310 -36.17 -39.32 7.11
N THR A 311 -36.16 -39.00 8.41
CA THR A 311 -35.11 -38.18 9.03
C THR A 311 -33.72 -38.79 8.78
N LEU A 312 -33.55 -40.09 9.03
CA LEU A 312 -32.28 -40.79 8.79
C LEU A 312 -31.87 -40.80 7.31
N SER A 313 -32.84 -40.92 6.38
CA SER A 313 -32.58 -40.78 4.94
C SER A 313 -32.07 -39.38 4.57
N ALA A 314 -32.68 -38.33 5.15
CA ALA A 314 -32.32 -36.94 4.91
C ALA A 314 -30.94 -36.60 5.47
N VAL A 315 -30.59 -37.11 6.67
CA VAL A 315 -29.22 -37.04 7.21
C VAL A 315 -28.23 -37.67 6.23
N LYS A 316 -28.48 -38.92 5.81
CA LYS A 316 -27.60 -39.68 4.91
C LYS A 316 -27.39 -38.95 3.58
N LEU A 317 -28.46 -38.44 2.95
CA LEU A 317 -28.40 -37.71 1.69
C LEU A 317 -27.64 -36.38 1.83
N THR A 318 -27.85 -35.64 2.92
CA THR A 318 -27.14 -34.37 3.18
C THR A 318 -25.65 -34.58 3.38
N LEU A 319 -25.27 -35.61 4.16
CA LEU A 319 -23.87 -35.98 4.37
C LEU A 319 -23.20 -36.48 3.08
N LEU A 320 -23.89 -37.31 2.29
CA LEU A 320 -23.41 -37.78 0.98
C LEU A 320 -23.18 -36.62 -0.01
N THR A 321 -24.12 -35.67 -0.04
CA THR A 321 -24.05 -34.49 -0.90
C THR A 321 -22.85 -33.62 -0.56
N ALA A 322 -22.65 -33.32 0.74
CA ALA A 322 -21.47 -32.57 1.20
C ALA A 322 -20.16 -33.32 0.94
N ALA A 323 -20.12 -34.63 1.20
CA ALA A 323 -18.94 -35.48 0.98
C ALA A 323 -18.49 -35.56 -0.49
N ILE A 324 -19.36 -35.26 -1.45
CA ILE A 324 -19.04 -35.19 -2.89
C ILE A 324 -18.78 -33.74 -3.32
N ALA A 325 -19.63 -32.80 -2.92
CA ALA A 325 -19.54 -31.40 -3.36
C ALA A 325 -18.29 -30.68 -2.80
N VAL A 326 -17.95 -30.89 -1.53
CA VAL A 326 -16.83 -30.18 -0.89
C VAL A 326 -15.47 -30.57 -1.51
N PRO A 327 -15.12 -31.86 -1.71
CA PRO A 327 -13.84 -32.20 -2.36
C PRO A 327 -13.72 -31.69 -3.79
N LEU A 328 -14.80 -31.68 -4.57
CA LEU A 328 -14.80 -31.11 -5.93
C LEU A 328 -14.50 -29.60 -5.90
N ASN A 329 -15.18 -28.85 -5.03
CA ASN A 329 -14.96 -27.42 -4.89
C ASN A 329 -13.66 -27.05 -4.16
N VAL A 330 -13.03 -27.99 -3.43
CA VAL A 330 -11.65 -27.87 -2.95
C VAL A 330 -10.65 -27.95 -4.10
N ILE A 331 -10.78 -28.96 -4.98
CA ILE A 331 -9.90 -29.11 -6.15
C ILE A 331 -10.04 -27.89 -7.07
N PHE A 332 -11.27 -27.43 -7.29
CA PHE A 332 -11.53 -26.17 -8.00
C PHE A 332 -10.93 -24.96 -7.27
N GLY A 333 -11.22 -24.76 -5.98
CA GLY A 333 -10.78 -23.58 -5.24
C GLY A 333 -9.27 -23.42 -5.19
N VAL A 334 -8.53 -24.50 -4.96
CA VAL A 334 -7.06 -24.48 -4.94
C VAL A 334 -6.49 -24.21 -6.34
N THR A 335 -7.04 -24.79 -7.40
CA THR A 335 -6.55 -24.58 -8.77
C THR A 335 -6.90 -23.19 -9.31
N ALA A 336 -8.08 -22.68 -9.00
CA ALA A 336 -8.50 -21.31 -9.30
C ALA A 336 -7.65 -20.29 -8.54
N ALA A 337 -7.43 -20.46 -7.23
CA ALA A 337 -6.60 -19.58 -6.44
C ALA A 337 -5.12 -19.59 -6.89
N TRP A 338 -4.56 -20.77 -7.18
CA TRP A 338 -3.24 -20.88 -7.80
C TRP A 338 -3.16 -20.15 -9.14
N CYS A 339 -4.20 -20.26 -9.98
CA CYS A 339 -4.26 -19.58 -11.28
C CYS A 339 -4.37 -18.05 -11.15
N VAL A 340 -5.19 -17.55 -10.21
CA VAL A 340 -5.47 -16.12 -10.02
C VAL A 340 -4.34 -15.43 -9.27
N ALA A 341 -3.91 -15.95 -8.11
CA ALA A 341 -2.95 -15.29 -7.24
C ALA A 341 -1.54 -15.28 -7.83
N LYS A 342 -1.05 -16.45 -8.28
CA LYS A 342 0.37 -16.64 -8.65
C LYS A 342 0.70 -16.29 -10.11
N PHE A 343 -0.27 -15.82 -10.90
CA PHE A 343 -0.05 -15.50 -12.33
C PHE A 343 -0.77 -14.22 -12.79
N ASN A 344 -0.03 -13.37 -13.52
CA ASN A 344 -0.59 -12.18 -14.17
C ASN A 344 -0.96 -12.46 -15.63
N PHE A 345 -2.21 -12.19 -16.02
CA PHE A 345 -2.74 -12.37 -17.38
C PHE A 345 -3.92 -11.44 -17.68
N ARG A 346 -4.14 -11.14 -18.96
CA ARG A 346 -5.30 -10.33 -19.42
C ARG A 346 -6.58 -11.15 -19.18
N GLY A 347 -7.57 -10.56 -18.53
CA GLY A 347 -8.82 -11.24 -18.17
C GLY A 347 -8.91 -11.80 -16.74
N LYS A 348 -7.85 -11.68 -15.90
CA LYS A 348 -7.88 -12.10 -14.48
C LYS A 348 -9.12 -11.58 -13.73
N SER A 349 -9.45 -10.30 -13.88
CA SER A 349 -10.64 -9.69 -13.24
C SER A 349 -11.98 -10.30 -13.70
N PHE A 350 -12.07 -10.73 -14.95
CA PHE A 350 -13.29 -11.36 -15.49
C PHE A 350 -13.43 -12.79 -14.96
N LEU A 351 -12.31 -13.52 -14.85
CA LEU A 351 -12.29 -14.84 -14.21
C LEU A 351 -12.75 -14.78 -12.75
N THR A 352 -12.28 -13.80 -11.97
CA THR A 352 -12.72 -13.61 -10.58
C THR A 352 -14.20 -13.25 -10.47
N THR A 353 -14.73 -12.43 -11.38
CA THR A 353 -16.19 -12.15 -11.41
C THR A 353 -17.00 -13.41 -11.70
N ILE A 354 -16.55 -14.29 -12.61
CA ILE A 354 -17.23 -15.57 -12.88
C ILE A 354 -17.15 -16.51 -11.67
N ILE A 355 -16.02 -16.54 -10.94
CA ILE A 355 -15.87 -17.31 -9.69
C ILE A 355 -16.87 -16.83 -8.63
N ASP A 356 -17.03 -15.51 -8.44
CA ASP A 356 -18.00 -14.92 -7.50
C ASP A 356 -19.48 -15.07 -7.96
N THR A 357 -19.74 -15.27 -9.26
CA THR A 357 -21.11 -15.20 -9.84
C THR A 357 -22.13 -16.13 -9.15
N PRO A 358 -21.84 -17.41 -8.81
CA PRO A 358 -22.79 -18.26 -8.09
C PRO A 358 -23.26 -17.74 -6.72
N PHE A 359 -22.59 -16.74 -6.14
CA PHE A 359 -23.04 -16.08 -4.90
C PHE A 359 -24.16 -15.05 -5.15
N SER A 360 -24.23 -14.43 -6.34
CA SER A 360 -25.24 -13.42 -6.70
C SER A 360 -26.45 -14.00 -7.45
N VAL A 361 -26.37 -15.27 -7.84
CA VAL A 361 -27.46 -16.07 -8.41
C VAL A 361 -28.35 -16.57 -7.28
N SER A 362 -29.67 -16.36 -7.40
CA SER A 362 -30.64 -16.98 -6.47
C SER A 362 -30.55 -18.51 -6.55
N PRO A 363 -30.56 -19.24 -5.42
CA PRO A 363 -30.60 -20.70 -5.43
C PRO A 363 -31.75 -21.28 -6.26
N VAL A 364 -32.92 -20.64 -6.25
CA VAL A 364 -34.06 -21.05 -7.08
C VAL A 364 -33.71 -20.99 -8.57
N ILE A 365 -33.00 -19.94 -9.01
CA ILE A 365 -32.55 -19.79 -10.39
C ILE A 365 -31.49 -20.85 -10.72
N ALA A 366 -30.62 -21.22 -9.79
CA ALA A 366 -29.68 -22.33 -9.98
C ALA A 366 -30.41 -23.68 -10.17
N GLY A 367 -31.48 -23.92 -9.42
CA GLY A 367 -32.38 -25.07 -9.65
C GLY A 367 -33.04 -25.04 -11.03
N LEU A 368 -33.59 -23.88 -11.42
CA LEU A 368 -34.16 -23.64 -12.75
C LEU A 368 -33.16 -23.93 -13.89
N MET A 369 -31.90 -23.52 -13.77
CA MET A 369 -30.86 -23.83 -14.78
C MET A 369 -30.70 -25.35 -14.99
N LEU A 370 -30.71 -26.13 -13.90
CA LEU A 370 -30.60 -27.59 -13.96
C LEU A 370 -31.87 -28.21 -14.59
N VAL A 371 -33.06 -27.69 -14.27
CA VAL A 371 -34.32 -28.10 -14.92
C VAL A 371 -34.29 -27.82 -16.43
N LEU A 372 -33.71 -26.71 -16.87
CA LEU A 372 -33.60 -26.34 -18.29
C LEU A 372 -32.56 -27.13 -19.09
N ILE A 373 -31.57 -27.76 -18.44
CA ILE A 373 -30.60 -28.63 -19.12
C ILE A 373 -31.08 -30.09 -19.11
N PHE A 374 -31.51 -30.58 -17.94
CA PHE A 374 -31.73 -32.00 -17.67
C PHE A 374 -33.22 -32.41 -17.67
N GLY A 375 -34.15 -31.46 -17.81
CA GLY A 375 -35.58 -31.74 -17.92
C GLY A 375 -35.99 -32.28 -19.29
N SER A 376 -37.23 -32.79 -19.39
CA SER A 376 -37.78 -33.35 -20.64
C SER A 376 -37.88 -32.33 -21.79
N GLN A 377 -37.97 -31.02 -21.49
CA GLN A 377 -37.86 -29.92 -22.47
C GLN A 377 -36.47 -29.25 -22.49
N GLY A 378 -35.46 -29.86 -21.88
CA GLY A 378 -34.10 -29.37 -21.79
C GLY A 378 -33.19 -29.89 -22.89
N TRP A 379 -31.99 -29.31 -23.01
CA TRP A 379 -31.07 -29.60 -24.12
C TRP A 379 -30.52 -31.03 -24.14
N ILE A 380 -30.44 -31.71 -23.00
CA ILE A 380 -29.82 -33.04 -22.87
C ILE A 380 -30.77 -34.05 -22.16
N GLY A 381 -31.79 -33.56 -21.45
CA GLY A 381 -32.69 -34.39 -20.65
C GLY A 381 -33.45 -35.48 -21.42
N SER A 382 -33.90 -35.21 -22.65
CA SER A 382 -34.55 -36.23 -23.50
C SER A 382 -33.61 -37.41 -23.80
N TRP A 383 -32.39 -37.13 -24.26
CA TRP A 383 -31.36 -38.14 -24.51
C TRP A 383 -30.99 -38.93 -23.24
N LEU A 384 -30.94 -38.27 -22.08
CA LEU A 384 -30.68 -38.95 -20.80
C LEU A 384 -31.82 -39.90 -20.40
N ILE A 385 -33.08 -39.49 -20.60
CA ILE A 385 -34.27 -40.32 -20.36
C ILE A 385 -34.29 -41.54 -21.29
N GLU A 386 -33.92 -41.37 -22.57
CA GLU A 386 -33.76 -42.48 -23.53
C GLU A 386 -32.70 -43.53 -23.11
N HIS A 387 -31.75 -43.15 -22.25
CA HIS A 387 -30.70 -44.03 -21.71
C HIS A 387 -30.94 -44.43 -20.23
N ASP A 388 -32.13 -44.18 -19.67
CA ASP A 388 -32.54 -44.38 -18.27
C ASP A 388 -31.66 -43.66 -17.22
N ILE A 389 -30.97 -42.59 -17.61
CA ILE A 389 -30.11 -41.79 -16.73
C ILE A 389 -30.93 -40.66 -16.07
N LYS A 390 -31.44 -40.95 -14.87
CA LYS A 390 -32.25 -39.99 -14.09
C LYS A 390 -31.35 -39.01 -13.32
N ILE A 391 -31.34 -37.74 -13.73
CA ILE A 391 -30.56 -36.66 -13.09
C ILE A 391 -31.44 -35.79 -12.18
N LEU A 392 -32.54 -35.22 -12.71
CA LEU A 392 -33.55 -34.52 -11.91
C LEU A 392 -34.40 -35.50 -11.11
N TYR A 393 -34.97 -35.00 -10.00
CA TYR A 393 -35.74 -35.79 -9.04
C TYR A 393 -34.95 -37.00 -8.50
N ALA A 394 -33.63 -36.83 -8.40
CA ALA A 394 -32.67 -37.82 -7.98
C ALA A 394 -31.41 -37.15 -7.40
N THR A 395 -30.63 -37.91 -6.64
CA THR A 395 -29.38 -37.47 -5.99
C THR A 395 -28.37 -36.72 -6.89
N PRO A 396 -28.19 -37.02 -8.20
CA PRO A 396 -27.26 -36.29 -9.05
C PRO A 396 -27.57 -34.79 -9.19
N ALA A 397 -28.84 -34.39 -9.37
CA ALA A 397 -29.17 -32.96 -9.45
C ALA A 397 -28.96 -32.22 -8.12
N ILE A 398 -29.19 -32.89 -6.99
CA ILE A 398 -28.93 -32.37 -5.65
C ILE A 398 -27.43 -32.06 -5.49
N ILE A 399 -26.56 -32.99 -5.88
CA ILE A 399 -25.11 -32.80 -5.87
C ILE A 399 -24.70 -31.65 -6.80
N LEU A 400 -25.24 -31.58 -8.04
CA LEU A 400 -24.92 -30.51 -8.98
C LEU A 400 -25.36 -29.12 -8.48
N ALA A 401 -26.55 -29.02 -7.89
CA ALA A 401 -27.06 -27.79 -7.27
C ALA A 401 -26.15 -27.33 -6.11
N THR A 402 -25.79 -28.23 -5.20
CA THR A 402 -24.91 -27.93 -4.08
C THR A 402 -23.48 -27.61 -4.53
N VAL A 403 -22.97 -28.28 -5.57
CA VAL A 403 -21.68 -27.95 -6.20
C VAL A 403 -21.71 -26.52 -6.74
N PHE A 404 -22.68 -26.16 -7.58
CA PHE A 404 -22.79 -24.81 -8.16
C PHE A 404 -22.73 -23.72 -7.08
N ILE A 405 -23.54 -23.86 -6.04
CA ILE A 405 -23.67 -22.87 -4.96
C ILE A 405 -22.41 -22.76 -4.10
N THR A 406 -21.59 -23.82 -4.01
CA THR A 406 -20.39 -23.83 -3.17
C THR A 406 -19.07 -23.58 -3.91
N VAL A 407 -19.09 -23.45 -5.25
CA VAL A 407 -17.95 -23.08 -6.12
C VAL A 407 -17.08 -21.93 -5.56
N PRO A 408 -17.62 -20.76 -5.16
CA PRO A 408 -16.77 -19.63 -4.76
C PRO A 408 -16.01 -19.84 -3.44
N PHE A 409 -16.51 -20.67 -2.52
CA PHE A 409 -16.12 -20.59 -1.11
C PHE A 409 -14.64 -20.89 -0.85
N VAL A 410 -14.11 -21.96 -1.43
CA VAL A 410 -12.68 -22.31 -1.26
C VAL A 410 -11.76 -21.39 -2.09
N ALA A 411 -12.20 -20.96 -3.28
CA ALA A 411 -11.43 -20.03 -4.11
C ALA A 411 -11.27 -18.65 -3.44
N ARG A 412 -12.38 -18.09 -2.94
CA ARG A 412 -12.46 -16.75 -2.36
C ARG A 412 -11.64 -16.59 -1.08
N GLU A 413 -11.49 -17.66 -0.31
CA GLU A 413 -10.64 -17.67 0.89
C GLU A 413 -9.15 -17.80 0.55
N LEU A 414 -8.82 -18.57 -0.49
CA LEU A 414 -7.44 -18.84 -0.88
C LEU A 414 -6.81 -17.73 -1.72
N ILE A 415 -7.56 -17.06 -2.61
CA ILE A 415 -7.05 -15.99 -3.47
C ILE A 415 -6.33 -14.88 -2.67
N PRO A 416 -6.97 -14.18 -1.71
CA PRO A 416 -6.34 -13.07 -0.99
C PRO A 416 -5.15 -13.55 -0.14
N LEU A 417 -5.28 -14.70 0.54
CA LEU A 417 -4.19 -15.31 1.31
C LEU A 417 -2.96 -15.59 0.43
N MET A 418 -3.16 -16.11 -0.77
CA MET A 418 -2.08 -16.47 -1.70
C MET A 418 -1.49 -15.28 -2.44
N GLU A 419 -2.20 -14.16 -2.55
CA GLU A 419 -1.67 -12.88 -3.03
C GLU A 419 -0.85 -12.18 -1.95
N ALA A 420 -1.34 -12.12 -0.71
CA ALA A 420 -0.62 -11.54 0.43
C ALA A 420 0.69 -12.28 0.78
N GLN A 421 0.74 -13.60 0.57
CA GLN A 421 1.95 -14.42 0.80
C GLN A 421 3.06 -14.23 -0.26
N GLY A 422 2.82 -13.52 -1.37
CA GLY A 422 3.80 -13.32 -2.44
C GLY A 422 4.21 -14.62 -3.17
N THR A 423 5.43 -14.65 -3.72
CA THR A 423 5.99 -15.79 -4.49
C THR A 423 7.38 -16.27 -4.01
N GLU A 424 7.98 -15.60 -3.01
CA GLU A 424 9.39 -15.74 -2.66
C GLU A 424 9.79 -17.14 -2.15
N GLU A 425 8.98 -17.80 -1.31
CA GLU A 425 9.29 -19.16 -0.82
C GLU A 425 9.21 -20.20 -1.95
N GLU A 426 8.28 -20.03 -2.91
CA GLU A 426 8.14 -20.92 -4.06
C GLU A 426 9.29 -20.74 -5.07
N GLU A 427 9.71 -19.50 -5.31
CA GLU A 427 10.86 -19.16 -6.15
C GLU A 427 12.18 -19.66 -5.53
N ALA A 428 12.42 -19.40 -4.23
CA ALA A 428 13.60 -19.89 -3.50
C ALA A 428 13.71 -21.43 -3.54
N ALA A 429 12.59 -22.15 -3.52
CA ALA A 429 12.60 -23.60 -3.63
C ALA A 429 12.82 -24.12 -5.05
N ILE A 430 12.34 -23.42 -6.09
CA ILE A 430 12.63 -23.74 -7.49
C ILE A 430 14.13 -23.51 -7.79
N VAL A 431 14.71 -22.45 -7.23
CA VAL A 431 16.16 -22.21 -7.18
C VAL A 431 16.89 -23.37 -6.50
N LEU A 432 16.44 -23.80 -5.31
CA LEU A 432 16.99 -24.95 -4.58
C LEU A 432 16.63 -26.33 -5.17
N GLY A 433 16.02 -26.37 -6.36
CA GLY A 433 15.83 -27.60 -7.13
C GLY A 433 14.54 -28.38 -6.90
N ALA A 434 13.52 -27.77 -6.30
CA ALA A 434 12.17 -28.33 -6.35
C ALA A 434 11.63 -28.35 -7.80
N SER A 435 10.87 -29.38 -8.17
CA SER A 435 9.98 -29.30 -9.34
C SER A 435 8.67 -28.62 -8.94
N GLY A 436 7.92 -28.03 -9.88
CA GLY A 436 6.68 -27.32 -9.56
C GLY A 436 5.66 -28.14 -8.75
N TRP A 437 5.57 -29.45 -8.98
CA TRP A 437 4.74 -30.36 -8.18
C TRP A 437 5.26 -30.55 -6.75
N GLN A 438 6.58 -30.55 -6.56
CA GLN A 438 7.19 -30.57 -5.23
C GLN A 438 7.01 -29.23 -4.51
N THR A 439 7.14 -28.10 -5.20
CA THR A 439 6.86 -26.76 -4.67
C THR A 439 5.42 -26.67 -4.19
N PHE A 440 4.46 -27.08 -5.02
CA PHE A 440 3.03 -27.10 -4.69
C PHE A 440 2.73 -27.94 -3.44
N TRP A 441 3.23 -29.19 -3.38
CA TRP A 441 2.94 -30.10 -2.25
C TRP A 441 3.75 -29.84 -0.97
N LYS A 442 4.95 -29.24 -1.06
CA LYS A 442 5.84 -29.04 0.11
C LYS A 442 5.87 -27.61 0.65
N ILE A 443 5.37 -26.63 -0.10
CA ILE A 443 5.43 -25.21 0.29
C ILE A 443 4.04 -24.59 0.16
N THR A 444 3.47 -24.56 -1.04
CA THR A 444 2.16 -23.92 -1.25
C THR A 444 1.08 -24.55 -0.38
N ILE A 445 0.84 -25.87 -0.47
CA ILE A 445 -0.16 -26.55 0.38
C ILE A 445 0.12 -26.34 1.89
N PRO A 446 1.35 -26.56 2.40
CA PRO A 446 1.67 -26.27 3.80
C PRO A 446 1.52 -24.80 4.25
N ASN A 447 1.66 -23.83 3.35
CA ASN A 447 1.49 -22.40 3.63
C ASN A 447 0.02 -21.96 3.57
N ILE A 448 -0.78 -22.52 2.66
CA ILE A 448 -2.21 -22.22 2.58
C ILE A 448 -3.08 -23.10 3.50
N LYS A 449 -2.52 -24.15 4.13
CA LYS A 449 -3.29 -25.21 4.82
C LYS A 449 -4.38 -24.71 5.76
N TRP A 450 -4.17 -23.62 6.48
CA TRP A 450 -5.15 -23.10 7.45
C TRP A 450 -6.30 -22.37 6.75
N GLY A 451 -6.02 -21.49 5.78
CA GLY A 451 -7.04 -20.90 4.91
C GLY A 451 -7.77 -21.93 4.05
N LEU A 452 -7.08 -23.00 3.62
CA LEU A 452 -7.70 -24.15 2.96
C LEU A 452 -8.68 -24.88 3.88
N ILE A 453 -8.28 -25.18 5.12
CA ILE A 453 -9.17 -25.79 6.12
C ILE A 453 -10.36 -24.87 6.44
N TYR A 454 -10.14 -23.55 6.55
CA TYR A 454 -11.21 -22.59 6.79
C TYR A 454 -12.19 -22.50 5.60
N GLY A 455 -11.68 -22.40 4.37
CA GLY A 455 -12.49 -22.46 3.14
C GLY A 455 -13.26 -23.79 3.01
N VAL A 456 -12.67 -24.93 3.43
CA VAL A 456 -13.36 -26.23 3.54
C VAL A 456 -14.51 -26.18 4.55
N ILE A 457 -14.27 -25.60 5.74
CA ILE A 457 -15.28 -25.45 6.80
C ILE A 457 -16.47 -24.61 6.30
N LEU A 458 -16.21 -23.46 5.67
CA LEU A 458 -17.24 -22.60 5.08
C LEU A 458 -17.99 -23.28 3.92
N CYS A 459 -17.27 -23.93 3.01
CA CYS A 459 -17.83 -24.69 1.89
C CYS A 459 -18.76 -25.82 2.37
N ASN A 460 -18.35 -26.55 3.41
CA ASN A 460 -19.13 -27.63 4.00
C ASN A 460 -20.40 -27.11 4.69
N ALA A 461 -20.28 -26.04 5.49
CA ALA A 461 -21.43 -25.46 6.18
C ALA A 461 -22.47 -24.92 5.18
N ARG A 462 -22.01 -24.24 4.11
CA ARG A 462 -22.89 -23.79 3.03
C ARG A 462 -23.56 -24.94 2.28
N ALA A 463 -22.85 -26.06 2.07
CA ALA A 463 -23.38 -27.24 1.41
C ALA A 463 -24.51 -27.92 2.20
N MET A 464 -24.34 -28.03 3.53
CA MET A 464 -25.34 -28.65 4.42
C MET A 464 -26.53 -27.73 4.71
N GLY A 465 -26.34 -26.41 4.60
CA GLY A 465 -27.40 -25.40 4.73
C GLY A 465 -28.13 -25.04 3.42
N GLU A 466 -27.90 -25.77 2.32
CA GLU A 466 -28.53 -25.49 1.02
C GLU A 466 -29.93 -26.11 0.89
N PHE A 467 -30.84 -25.33 0.28
CA PHE A 467 -32.28 -25.52 0.32
C PHE A 467 -32.95 -25.12 -1.00
N GLY A 468 -32.79 -23.86 -1.43
CA GLY A 468 -33.59 -23.29 -2.52
C GLY A 468 -33.29 -23.87 -3.90
N ALA A 469 -32.05 -24.25 -4.19
CA ALA A 469 -31.75 -24.96 -5.44
C ALA A 469 -32.18 -26.43 -5.40
N VAL A 470 -32.12 -27.04 -4.20
CA VAL A 470 -32.44 -28.45 -3.98
C VAL A 470 -33.96 -28.68 -4.01
N SER A 471 -34.76 -27.77 -3.45
CA SER A 471 -36.23 -27.80 -3.53
C SER A 471 -36.70 -28.00 -4.97
N VAL A 472 -36.27 -27.11 -5.87
CA VAL A 472 -36.62 -27.10 -7.30
C VAL A 472 -36.28 -28.41 -8.03
N VAL A 473 -35.15 -29.05 -7.70
CA VAL A 473 -34.68 -30.27 -8.41
C VAL A 473 -35.00 -31.58 -7.70
N SER A 474 -35.45 -31.54 -6.45
CA SER A 474 -35.74 -32.74 -5.65
C SER A 474 -37.05 -33.42 -6.02
N GLY A 475 -38.11 -32.65 -6.30
CA GLY A 475 -39.47 -33.19 -6.39
C GLY A 475 -40.03 -33.68 -5.05
N HIS A 476 -39.38 -33.32 -3.93
CA HIS A 476 -39.80 -33.58 -2.55
C HIS A 476 -40.06 -35.07 -2.19
N ILE A 477 -39.44 -36.01 -2.91
CA ILE A 477 -39.58 -37.47 -2.71
C ILE A 477 -38.96 -37.91 -1.37
N ARG A 478 -39.83 -38.14 -0.38
CA ARG A 478 -39.46 -38.63 0.96
C ARG A 478 -38.70 -39.96 0.84
N GLY A 479 -37.58 -40.08 1.54
CA GLY A 479 -36.72 -41.27 1.53
C GLY A 479 -35.55 -41.23 0.54
N GLU A 480 -35.70 -40.51 -0.58
CA GLU A 480 -34.75 -40.54 -1.71
C GLU A 480 -34.10 -39.18 -2.00
N THR A 481 -34.87 -38.08 -2.02
CA THR A 481 -34.40 -36.77 -2.52
C THR A 481 -34.40 -35.64 -1.50
N ASN A 482 -34.93 -35.86 -0.30
CA ASN A 482 -35.14 -34.78 0.67
C ASN A 482 -33.89 -34.62 1.54
N THR A 483 -33.16 -33.51 1.36
CA THR A 483 -32.07 -33.12 2.28
C THR A 483 -32.65 -32.66 3.62
N LEU A 484 -31.80 -32.52 4.65
CA LEU A 484 -32.24 -32.10 5.98
C LEU A 484 -33.03 -30.78 5.97
N PRO A 485 -32.62 -29.72 5.24
CA PRO A 485 -33.43 -28.50 5.11
C PRO A 485 -34.83 -28.71 4.50
N LEU A 486 -34.98 -29.60 3.51
CA LEU A 486 -36.29 -29.92 2.91
C LEU A 486 -37.16 -30.82 3.81
N HIS A 487 -36.53 -31.74 4.55
CA HIS A 487 -37.25 -32.57 5.51
C HIS A 487 -37.78 -31.74 6.70
N ILE A 488 -37.01 -30.73 7.12
CA ILE A 488 -37.41 -29.72 8.11
C ILE A 488 -38.61 -28.89 7.61
N GLU A 489 -38.61 -28.47 6.34
CA GLU A 489 -39.75 -27.78 5.71
C GLU A 489 -41.03 -28.62 5.73
N ILE A 490 -40.93 -29.87 5.27
CA ILE A 490 -42.06 -30.79 5.18
C ILE A 490 -42.67 -31.07 6.56
N LEU A 491 -41.83 -31.24 7.59
CA LEU A 491 -42.29 -31.44 8.97
C LEU A 491 -42.87 -30.16 9.61
N TYR A 492 -42.55 -28.96 9.11
CA TYR A 492 -43.11 -27.70 9.60
C TYR A 492 -44.51 -27.44 9.03
N ASN A 493 -44.68 -27.71 7.74
CA ASN A 493 -45.95 -27.55 7.03
C ASN A 493 -46.98 -28.65 7.39
N GLU A 494 -46.57 -29.70 8.11
CA GLU A 494 -47.45 -30.70 8.71
C GLU A 494 -47.96 -30.25 10.09
N PRO A 495 -49.28 -30.01 10.30
CA PRO A 495 -49.82 -29.38 11.52
C PRO A 495 -49.50 -30.07 12.86
N ASN A 496 -49.20 -31.38 12.83
CA ASN A 496 -48.89 -32.17 14.03
C ASN A 496 -47.37 -32.37 14.24
N SER A 497 -46.54 -31.99 13.27
CA SER A 497 -45.12 -32.37 13.19
C SER A 497 -44.14 -31.24 13.56
N ILE A 498 -44.65 -30.03 13.87
CA ILE A 498 -43.85 -28.83 14.15
C ILE A 498 -42.70 -29.08 15.16
N SER A 499 -42.96 -29.72 16.30
CA SER A 499 -41.91 -30.00 17.30
C SER A 499 -40.90 -31.06 16.82
N ALA A 500 -41.29 -31.98 15.94
CA ALA A 500 -40.36 -32.89 15.27
C ALA A 500 -39.47 -32.11 14.27
N ALA A 501 -40.04 -31.13 13.58
CA ALA A 501 -39.32 -30.24 12.67
C ALA A 501 -38.26 -29.39 13.40
N PHE A 502 -38.58 -28.88 14.59
CA PHE A 502 -37.59 -28.28 15.50
C PHE A 502 -36.55 -29.29 16.01
N ALA A 503 -36.95 -30.53 16.34
CA ALA A 503 -36.03 -31.58 16.75
C ALA A 503 -35.03 -31.97 15.64
N VAL A 504 -35.44 -32.03 14.38
CA VAL A 504 -34.51 -32.23 13.25
C VAL A 504 -33.63 -31.00 13.02
N SER A 505 -34.15 -29.79 13.27
CA SER A 505 -33.38 -28.54 13.15
C SER A 505 -32.21 -28.44 14.15
N THR A 506 -32.27 -29.10 15.31
CA THR A 506 -31.12 -29.12 16.24
C THR A 506 -29.90 -29.84 15.67
N LEU A 507 -30.07 -30.79 14.74
CA LEU A 507 -28.95 -31.47 14.07
C LEU A 507 -28.09 -30.47 13.28
N LEU A 508 -28.74 -29.59 12.51
CA LEU A 508 -28.07 -28.58 11.72
C LEU A 508 -27.50 -27.45 12.60
N ALA A 509 -28.22 -27.07 13.66
CA ALA A 509 -27.72 -26.10 14.64
C ALA A 509 -26.47 -26.62 15.39
N PHE A 510 -26.47 -27.89 15.81
CA PHE A 510 -25.32 -28.54 16.45
C PHE A 510 -24.13 -28.66 15.49
N LEU A 511 -24.38 -28.97 14.22
CA LEU A 511 -23.34 -28.99 13.19
C LEU A 511 -22.75 -27.59 12.94
N ALA A 512 -23.57 -26.54 12.90
CA ALA A 512 -23.11 -25.15 12.82
C ALA A 512 -22.25 -24.76 14.02
N ILE A 513 -22.58 -25.22 15.23
CA ILE A 513 -21.76 -25.03 16.44
C ILE A 513 -20.42 -25.79 16.34
N ILE A 514 -20.38 -27.01 15.79
CA ILE A 514 -19.13 -27.73 15.53
C ILE A 514 -18.28 -26.99 14.49
N THR A 515 -18.87 -26.53 13.39
CA THR A 515 -18.24 -25.69 12.36
C THR A 515 -17.60 -24.44 12.97
N LEU A 516 -18.33 -23.75 13.87
CA LEU A 516 -17.86 -22.59 14.62
C LEU A 516 -16.66 -22.93 15.52
N ILE A 517 -16.72 -24.01 16.31
CA ILE A 517 -15.63 -24.42 17.20
C ILE A 517 -14.36 -24.75 16.41
N LEU A 518 -14.51 -25.41 15.25
CA LEU A 518 -13.39 -25.71 14.35
C LEU A 518 -12.79 -24.44 13.74
N LYS A 519 -13.62 -23.47 13.31
CA LYS A 519 -13.18 -22.13 12.84
C LYS A 519 -12.32 -21.44 13.90
N THR A 520 -12.86 -21.23 15.12
CA THR A 520 -12.19 -20.52 16.21
C THR A 520 -10.83 -21.14 16.57
N TRP A 521 -10.71 -22.47 16.47
CA TRP A 521 -9.46 -23.20 16.73
C TRP A 521 -8.41 -23.04 15.62
N VAL A 522 -8.83 -22.88 14.36
CA VAL A 522 -7.95 -22.61 13.21
C VAL A 522 -7.45 -21.16 13.24
N GLU A 523 -8.35 -20.19 13.47
CA GLU A 523 -8.01 -18.76 13.56
C GLU A 523 -6.98 -18.49 14.67
N TYR A 524 -7.17 -19.07 15.86
CA TYR A 524 -6.22 -18.99 16.97
C TYR A 524 -4.83 -19.60 16.64
N ARG A 525 -4.74 -20.50 15.66
CA ARG A 525 -3.47 -21.02 15.15
C ARG A 525 -2.85 -20.14 14.05
N GLN A 526 -3.64 -19.36 13.32
CA GLN A 526 -3.15 -18.35 12.37
C GLN A 526 -2.60 -17.12 13.11
N GLU A 527 -3.37 -16.49 14.02
CA GLU A 527 -2.92 -15.32 14.81
C GLU A 527 -1.56 -15.54 15.50
N LYS A 528 -1.31 -16.78 15.95
CA LYS A 528 -0.09 -17.16 16.67
C LYS A 528 1.12 -17.40 15.75
N GLN A 529 0.92 -17.49 14.43
CA GLN A 529 1.97 -17.80 13.45
C GLN A 529 2.58 -16.53 12.81
N ASP A 530 1.87 -15.39 12.83
CA ASP A 530 2.27 -14.18 12.10
C ASP A 530 3.17 -13.20 12.91
N ARG A 531 3.18 -13.28 14.25
CA ARG A 531 3.86 -12.28 15.12
C ARG A 531 5.40 -12.36 15.19
N GLU A 532 6.09 -13.33 14.59
CA GLU A 532 7.56 -13.52 14.77
C GLU A 532 8.35 -13.95 13.51
N SER A 533 9.10 -13.04 12.83
CA SER A 533 10.42 -13.28 12.15
C SER A 533 10.84 -12.20 11.12
N LYS A 534 12.13 -11.81 11.12
CA LYS A 534 12.80 -11.06 10.02
C LYS A 534 14.37 -11.07 10.10
N GLU A 535 15.09 -11.56 9.08
CA GLU A 535 16.45 -11.10 8.59
C GLU A 535 17.83 -11.87 8.82
N SER A 536 18.65 -12.04 7.72
CA SER A 536 20.11 -12.40 7.42
C SER A 536 20.57 -13.89 7.05
N THR A 537 21.81 -14.39 6.58
CA THR A 537 22.98 -14.06 5.60
C THR A 537 24.50 -14.53 5.88
N GLU A 538 25.58 -14.34 5.04
CA GLU A 538 26.40 -15.26 4.10
C GLU A 538 28.00 -15.17 4.33
N LEU A 539 29.15 -15.52 3.60
CA LEU A 539 29.68 -16.00 2.23
C LEU A 539 31.28 -16.30 2.05
N HIS A 540 31.86 -16.60 0.82
CA HIS A 540 33.32 -16.73 0.31
C HIS A 540 33.50 -16.82 -1.28
N MET A 541 34.56 -16.44 -2.12
CA MET A 541 34.66 -16.13 -3.66
C MET A 541 35.31 -17.00 -4.87
N SER A 542 34.89 -16.84 -6.20
CA SER A 542 35.47 -17.33 -7.57
C SER A 542 34.92 -16.98 -9.04
N ILE A 543 34.02 -16.01 -9.37
CA ILE A 543 33.22 -15.91 -10.67
C ILE A 543 33.92 -15.33 -11.98
N GLN A 544 33.30 -15.40 -13.18
CA GLN A 544 33.62 -14.53 -14.36
C GLN A 544 32.40 -13.84 -15.04
N VAL A 545 32.59 -12.62 -15.56
CA VAL A 545 31.55 -11.77 -16.22
C VAL A 545 32.15 -10.96 -17.38
N LYS A 546 31.50 -10.93 -18.55
CA LYS A 546 32.05 -10.28 -19.76
C LYS A 546 31.00 -9.48 -20.54
N ASN A 547 31.27 -8.19 -20.75
CA ASN A 547 30.53 -7.23 -21.57
C ASN A 547 29.03 -7.10 -21.24
N ILE A 548 28.69 -7.13 -19.95
CA ILE A 548 27.30 -7.07 -19.46
C ILE A 548 26.71 -5.66 -19.65
N GLU A 549 25.64 -5.57 -20.44
CA GLU A 549 24.76 -4.40 -20.55
C GLU A 549 23.41 -4.71 -19.88
N LYS A 550 22.84 -3.72 -19.16
CA LYS A 550 21.48 -3.82 -18.63
C LYS A 550 20.76 -2.47 -18.60
N ASN A 551 19.58 -2.44 -19.21
CA ASN A 551 18.78 -1.25 -19.41
C ASN A 551 17.35 -1.45 -18.87
N PHE A 552 16.88 -0.52 -18.02
CA PHE A 552 15.51 -0.50 -17.54
C PHE A 552 14.76 0.67 -18.20
N GLY A 553 14.20 0.42 -19.39
CA GLY A 553 13.66 1.48 -20.24
C GLY A 553 14.78 2.38 -20.75
N ALA A 554 14.74 3.67 -20.40
CA ALA A 554 15.80 4.64 -20.72
C ALA A 554 16.96 4.66 -19.71
N PHE A 555 16.86 3.95 -18.57
CA PHE A 555 17.91 3.94 -17.55
C PHE A 555 18.95 2.84 -17.83
N HIS A 556 20.15 3.24 -18.22
CA HIS A 556 21.31 2.36 -18.36
C HIS A 556 21.90 2.02 -16.98
N ALA A 557 21.55 0.85 -16.44
CA ALA A 557 21.96 0.41 -15.11
C ALA A 557 23.36 -0.23 -15.05
N LEU A 558 23.77 -0.87 -16.15
CA LEU A 558 25.11 -1.43 -16.35
C LEU A 558 25.56 -1.19 -17.80
N LYS A 559 26.78 -0.68 -17.98
CA LYS A 559 27.36 -0.35 -19.29
C LYS A 559 28.59 -1.23 -19.54
N ASN A 560 28.44 -2.22 -20.42
CA ASN A 560 29.55 -3.06 -20.92
C ASN A 560 30.50 -3.60 -19.82
N ILE A 561 29.92 -4.10 -18.73
CA ILE A 561 30.67 -4.53 -17.53
C ILE A 561 31.41 -5.85 -17.77
N SER A 562 32.73 -5.82 -17.61
CA SER A 562 33.61 -7.00 -17.62
C SER A 562 34.39 -7.09 -16.31
N LEU A 563 34.26 -8.21 -15.62
CA LEU A 563 34.85 -8.49 -14.31
C LEU A 563 35.19 -9.99 -14.22
N ASP A 564 36.46 -10.30 -14.02
CA ASP A 564 36.88 -11.61 -13.55
C ASP A 564 37.07 -11.54 -12.03
N PHE A 565 36.63 -12.57 -11.33
CA PHE A 565 36.58 -12.61 -9.87
C PHE A 565 37.32 -13.87 -9.36
N PRO A 566 38.47 -13.77 -8.66
CA PRO A 566 39.33 -14.94 -8.47
C PRO A 566 38.83 -15.98 -7.47
N GLU A 567 39.17 -17.25 -7.74
CA GLU A 567 38.93 -18.37 -6.82
C GLU A 567 39.67 -18.14 -5.49
N GLY A 568 38.91 -18.20 -4.40
CA GLY A 568 39.38 -18.01 -3.04
C GLY A 568 39.38 -16.56 -2.48
N GLN A 569 38.88 -15.52 -3.17
CA GLN A 569 39.14 -14.10 -2.76
C GLN A 569 37.90 -13.22 -2.53
N LEU A 570 37.49 -12.89 -1.30
CA LEU A 570 36.25 -12.15 -1.00
C LEU A 570 36.16 -10.81 -1.75
N VAL A 571 35.23 -10.66 -2.70
CA VAL A 571 35.04 -9.40 -3.44
C VAL A 571 33.86 -8.60 -2.94
N ALA A 572 34.11 -7.32 -2.63
CA ALA A 572 33.09 -6.31 -2.45
C ALA A 572 32.79 -5.58 -3.77
N LEU A 573 31.54 -5.61 -4.23
CA LEU A 573 30.98 -4.57 -5.11
C LEU A 573 30.61 -3.38 -4.24
N LEU A 574 31.32 -2.27 -4.41
CA LEU A 574 31.20 -1.06 -3.59
C LEU A 574 30.83 0.15 -4.46
N GLY A 575 30.08 1.10 -3.91
CA GLY A 575 29.78 2.37 -4.58
C GLY A 575 28.44 2.99 -4.15
N PRO A 576 28.01 4.11 -4.75
CA PRO A 576 26.77 4.80 -4.41
C PRO A 576 25.49 3.99 -4.64
N SER A 577 24.37 4.44 -4.07
CA SER A 577 23.05 3.90 -4.38
C SER A 577 22.70 4.10 -5.86
N GLY A 578 22.19 3.06 -6.52
CA GLY A 578 21.81 3.09 -7.93
C GLY A 578 22.93 2.87 -8.96
N CYS A 579 24.20 2.70 -8.57
CA CYS A 579 25.32 2.49 -9.52
C CYS A 579 25.40 1.09 -10.17
N GLY A 580 24.38 0.24 -10.01
CA GLY A 580 24.24 -1.06 -10.70
C GLY A 580 24.57 -2.32 -9.90
N LYS A 581 25.21 -2.22 -8.72
CA LYS A 581 25.74 -3.35 -7.93
C LYS A 581 24.78 -4.55 -7.76
N THR A 582 23.59 -4.33 -7.21
CA THR A 582 22.56 -5.37 -7.01
C THR A 582 22.00 -5.92 -8.32
N THR A 583 21.96 -5.10 -9.39
CA THR A 583 21.58 -5.56 -10.74
C THR A 583 22.61 -6.55 -11.27
N LEU A 584 23.91 -6.23 -11.14
CA LEU A 584 25.02 -7.10 -11.52
C LEU A 584 24.99 -8.42 -10.72
N LEU A 585 24.83 -8.34 -9.40
CA LEU A 585 24.72 -9.51 -8.52
C LEU A 585 23.58 -10.45 -8.95
N ARG A 586 22.40 -9.90 -9.27
CA ARG A 586 21.22 -10.67 -9.72
C ARG A 586 21.38 -11.26 -11.13
N ILE A 587 22.12 -10.61 -12.02
CA ILE A 587 22.48 -11.16 -13.34
C ILE A 587 23.42 -12.37 -13.21
N ILE A 588 24.39 -12.29 -12.30
CA ILE A 588 25.33 -13.37 -12.00
C ILE A 588 24.59 -14.56 -11.37
N ALA A 589 23.64 -14.30 -10.47
CA ALA A 589 22.72 -15.31 -9.95
C ALA A 589 21.80 -15.92 -11.03
N GLY A 590 21.46 -15.16 -12.08
CA GLY A 590 20.46 -15.53 -13.08
C GLY A 590 19.01 -15.20 -12.67
N LEU A 591 18.85 -14.42 -11.59
CA LEU A 591 17.57 -13.88 -11.12
C LEU A 591 17.11 -12.68 -11.97
N GLU A 592 18.01 -12.09 -12.75
CA GLU A 592 17.76 -11.07 -13.75
C GLU A 592 18.49 -11.47 -15.05
N SER A 593 17.90 -11.20 -16.22
CA SER A 593 18.56 -11.48 -17.50
C SER A 593 19.36 -10.26 -17.97
N THR A 594 20.58 -10.47 -18.46
CA THR A 594 21.33 -9.41 -19.14
C THR A 594 20.73 -9.12 -20.53
N ASP A 595 20.91 -7.89 -21.04
CA ASP A 595 20.42 -7.52 -22.38
C ASP A 595 21.49 -7.80 -23.46
N ARG A 596 22.78 -7.74 -23.08
CA ARG A 596 23.95 -8.19 -23.85
C ARG A 596 25.09 -8.61 -22.92
N GLY A 597 26.01 -9.44 -23.42
CA GLY A 597 27.14 -9.95 -22.66
C GLY A 597 26.92 -11.39 -22.19
N GLN A 598 27.84 -11.88 -21.35
CA GLN A 598 27.83 -13.26 -20.87
C GLN A 598 28.33 -13.37 -19.42
N VAL A 599 27.78 -14.33 -18.67
CA VAL A 599 28.22 -14.73 -17.33
C VAL A 599 28.82 -16.12 -17.42
N ILE A 600 30.03 -16.31 -16.93
CA ILE A 600 30.77 -17.59 -16.98
C ILE A 600 31.05 -18.04 -15.53
N LEU A 601 30.63 -19.25 -15.19
CA LEU A 601 30.82 -19.85 -13.87
C LEU A 601 31.71 -21.08 -14.01
N GLU A 602 32.87 -21.07 -13.35
CA GLU A 602 33.91 -22.13 -13.46
C GLU A 602 34.17 -22.56 -14.92
N GLY A 603 34.35 -21.58 -15.82
CA GLY A 603 34.61 -21.81 -17.24
C GLY A 603 33.42 -22.22 -18.11
N THR A 604 32.22 -22.42 -17.53
CA THR A 604 30.98 -22.74 -18.27
C THR A 604 30.15 -21.47 -18.50
N ASP A 605 29.68 -21.23 -19.74
CA ASP A 605 28.71 -20.15 -20.01
C ASP A 605 27.39 -20.44 -19.29
N ALA A 606 27.11 -19.64 -18.27
CA ALA A 606 25.92 -19.72 -17.44
C ALA A 606 24.80 -18.77 -17.89
N THR A 607 25.03 -17.91 -18.89
CA THR A 607 24.16 -16.77 -19.26
C THR A 607 22.70 -17.18 -19.43
N ASN A 608 22.47 -18.30 -20.13
CA ASN A 608 21.12 -18.86 -20.37
C ASN A 608 20.81 -20.10 -19.50
N ILE A 609 21.72 -20.50 -18.61
CA ILE A 609 21.50 -21.60 -17.65
C ILE A 609 20.57 -21.11 -16.55
N HIS A 610 19.53 -21.90 -16.26
CA HIS A 610 18.52 -21.62 -15.24
C HIS A 610 19.18 -21.61 -13.84
N VAL A 611 18.79 -20.70 -12.94
CA VAL A 611 19.43 -20.46 -11.63
C VAL A 611 19.81 -21.74 -10.88
N ARG A 612 18.84 -22.67 -10.78
CA ARG A 612 18.97 -24.04 -10.23
C ARG A 612 20.23 -24.80 -10.69
N GLU A 613 20.57 -24.69 -11.97
CA GLU A 613 21.62 -25.45 -12.65
C GLU A 613 22.98 -24.75 -12.56
N ARG A 614 23.00 -23.45 -12.24
CA ARG A 614 24.23 -22.68 -12.01
C ARG A 614 25.00 -23.10 -10.75
N GLN A 615 24.40 -23.91 -9.87
CA GLN A 615 24.94 -24.31 -8.55
C GLN A 615 25.33 -23.09 -7.68
N VAL A 616 24.55 -22.03 -7.84
CA VAL A 616 24.62 -20.75 -7.13
C VAL A 616 23.70 -20.78 -5.91
N GLY A 617 24.24 -20.60 -4.71
CA GLY A 617 23.50 -20.11 -3.56
C GLY A 617 23.32 -18.58 -3.63
N PHE A 618 22.39 -18.04 -2.86
CA PHE A 618 22.12 -16.60 -2.82
C PHE A 618 21.40 -16.29 -1.52
N VAL A 619 21.76 -15.21 -0.81
CA VAL A 619 20.95 -14.69 0.29
C VAL A 619 20.67 -13.19 0.15
N PHE A 620 19.46 -12.94 -0.34
CA PHE A 620 18.77 -11.67 -0.54
C PHE A 620 18.77 -10.76 0.70
N GLN A 621 18.69 -9.43 0.51
CA GLN A 621 18.63 -8.38 1.56
C GLN A 621 17.52 -8.52 2.64
N HIS A 622 16.46 -9.32 2.41
CA HIS A 622 15.47 -9.70 3.45
C HIS A 622 15.50 -11.19 3.82
N TYR A 623 16.37 -11.93 3.14
CA TYR A 623 17.12 -13.07 3.65
C TYR A 623 16.32 -14.39 3.86
N ALA A 624 14.98 -14.29 3.86
CA ALA A 624 14.03 -15.30 3.39
C ALA A 624 14.21 -16.73 3.94
N LEU A 625 14.32 -16.90 5.26
CA LEU A 625 14.28 -18.23 5.91
C LEU A 625 12.85 -18.80 5.94
N PHE A 626 12.71 -20.11 5.74
CA PHE A 626 11.43 -20.81 5.77
C PHE A 626 10.87 -20.81 7.19
N ARG A 627 9.90 -19.93 7.45
CA ARG A 627 9.41 -19.62 8.81
C ARG A 627 8.80 -20.83 9.52
N HIS A 628 8.17 -21.72 8.75
CA HIS A 628 7.49 -22.92 9.21
C HIS A 628 8.40 -24.14 9.43
N MET A 629 9.71 -24.00 9.20
CA MET A 629 10.71 -25.06 9.38
C MET A 629 11.64 -24.73 10.55
N THR A 630 12.16 -25.75 11.24
CA THR A 630 13.22 -25.52 12.24
C THR A 630 14.50 -24.99 11.59
N VAL A 631 15.46 -24.54 12.39
CA VAL A 631 16.82 -24.17 11.96
C VAL A 631 17.51 -25.37 11.30
N TYR A 632 17.39 -26.56 11.90
CA TYR A 632 17.85 -27.80 11.31
C TYR A 632 17.19 -28.07 9.95
N ASP A 633 15.86 -27.97 9.86
CA ASP A 633 15.12 -28.27 8.63
C ASP A 633 15.37 -27.25 7.52
N ASN A 634 15.55 -25.97 7.86
CA ASN A 634 15.97 -24.90 6.93
C ASN A 634 17.30 -25.26 6.25
N VAL A 635 18.29 -25.70 7.04
CA VAL A 635 19.61 -26.12 6.54
C VAL A 635 19.52 -27.46 5.81
N ALA A 636 18.69 -28.40 6.27
CA ALA A 636 18.48 -29.70 5.64
C ALA A 636 17.72 -29.62 4.29
N PHE A 637 16.97 -28.55 4.04
CA PHE A 637 16.03 -28.44 2.91
C PHE A 637 16.70 -28.72 1.55
N GLY A 638 17.77 -27.99 1.23
CA GLY A 638 18.48 -28.12 -0.05
C GLY A 638 19.10 -29.51 -0.28
N LEU A 639 19.40 -30.26 0.80
CA LEU A 639 19.85 -31.65 0.72
C LEU A 639 18.70 -32.63 0.50
N ARG A 640 17.58 -32.42 1.18
CA ARG A 640 16.38 -33.28 1.13
C ARG A 640 15.57 -33.15 -0.17
N VAL A 641 15.75 -32.06 -0.91
CA VAL A 641 15.04 -31.75 -2.18
C VAL A 641 15.77 -32.31 -3.41
N ARG A 642 17.05 -32.69 -3.31
CA ARG A 642 17.81 -33.34 -4.40
C ARG A 642 17.09 -34.59 -4.96
N PRO A 643 17.27 -34.90 -6.27
CA PRO A 643 16.75 -36.12 -6.89
C PRO A 643 17.11 -37.39 -6.11
N LYS A 644 16.24 -38.41 -6.11
CA LYS A 644 16.41 -39.63 -5.28
C LYS A 644 17.75 -40.36 -5.51
N ALA A 645 18.33 -40.26 -6.70
CA ALA A 645 19.63 -40.86 -7.05
C ALA A 645 20.85 -40.07 -6.52
N THR A 646 20.69 -38.79 -6.17
CA THR A 646 21.77 -37.88 -5.74
C THR A 646 21.49 -37.19 -4.40
N ARG A 647 20.44 -37.62 -3.69
CA ARG A 647 20.12 -37.20 -2.32
C ARG A 647 20.94 -38.02 -1.31
N PRO A 648 21.71 -37.37 -0.41
CA PRO A 648 22.38 -38.07 0.70
C PRO A 648 21.37 -38.76 1.62
N ASN A 649 21.81 -39.80 2.34
CA ASN A 649 20.95 -40.45 3.33
C ASN A 649 20.71 -39.54 4.55
N GLU A 650 19.67 -39.83 5.34
CA GLU A 650 19.26 -38.93 6.43
C GLU A 650 20.33 -38.80 7.54
N THR A 651 21.21 -39.79 7.68
CA THR A 651 22.37 -39.77 8.59
C THR A 651 23.46 -38.81 8.12
N GLU A 652 23.75 -38.79 6.81
CA GLU A 652 24.65 -37.82 6.17
C GLU A 652 24.09 -36.41 6.23
N ILE A 653 22.78 -36.24 5.97
CA ILE A 653 22.07 -34.97 6.12
C ILE A 653 22.24 -34.46 7.56
N LYS A 654 21.98 -35.31 8.57
CA LYS A 654 22.15 -34.93 9.98
C LYS A 654 23.58 -34.52 10.30
N LYS A 655 24.58 -35.32 9.92
CA LYS A 655 26.01 -35.03 10.15
C LYS A 655 26.43 -33.70 9.52
N ARG A 656 25.94 -33.40 8.30
CA ARG A 656 26.26 -32.19 7.54
C ARG A 656 25.56 -30.95 8.08
N VAL A 657 24.28 -31.06 8.42
CA VAL A 657 23.51 -29.97 9.05
C VAL A 657 24.09 -29.61 10.41
N THR A 658 24.39 -30.60 11.26
CA THR A 658 25.05 -30.34 12.56
C THR A 658 26.39 -29.64 12.37
N ARG A 659 27.28 -30.13 11.49
CA ARG A 659 28.56 -29.46 11.18
C ARG A 659 28.38 -28.00 10.77
N LEU A 660 27.40 -27.69 9.93
CA LEU A 660 27.12 -26.32 9.48
C LEU A 660 26.58 -25.45 10.62
N LEU A 661 25.67 -25.96 11.44
CA LEU A 661 25.14 -25.25 12.61
C LEU A 661 26.22 -24.99 13.68
N ASP A 662 27.17 -25.90 13.85
CA ASP A 662 28.31 -25.73 14.76
C ASP A 662 29.29 -24.67 14.22
N LEU A 663 29.61 -24.69 12.92
CA LEU A 663 30.48 -23.72 12.25
C LEU A 663 29.93 -22.30 12.35
N VAL A 664 28.61 -22.12 12.15
CA VAL A 664 27.96 -20.81 12.35
C VAL A 664 27.65 -20.48 13.82
N GLN A 665 28.10 -21.34 14.76
CA GLN A 665 28.01 -21.20 16.22
C GLN A 665 26.59 -21.25 16.81
N LEU A 666 25.63 -21.88 16.13
CA LEU A 666 24.21 -21.95 16.52
C LEU A 666 23.65 -23.39 16.63
N GLY A 667 24.50 -24.41 16.82
CA GLY A 667 24.07 -25.80 17.04
C GLY A 667 23.02 -25.98 18.14
N PHE A 668 23.11 -25.19 19.22
CA PHE A 668 22.14 -25.16 20.33
C PHE A 668 20.76 -24.59 19.97
N LEU A 669 20.58 -24.06 18.75
CA LEU A 669 19.33 -23.54 18.21
C LEU A 669 18.74 -24.43 17.11
N ALA A 670 19.29 -25.63 16.86
CA ALA A 670 18.85 -26.54 15.79
C ALA A 670 17.33 -26.79 15.75
N ASP A 671 16.70 -27.00 16.91
CA ASP A 671 15.26 -27.27 17.05
C ASP A 671 14.38 -25.99 17.13
N ARG A 672 14.99 -24.81 17.03
CA ARG A 672 14.29 -23.50 17.05
C ARG A 672 13.77 -23.14 15.67
N TYR A 673 12.86 -22.17 15.60
CA TYR A 673 12.35 -21.61 14.34
C TYR A 673 12.99 -20.24 14.06
N PRO A 674 13.08 -19.77 12.79
CA PRO A 674 13.64 -18.46 12.44
C PRO A 674 13.02 -17.26 13.17
N ALA A 675 11.79 -17.43 13.66
CA ALA A 675 11.10 -16.57 14.63
C ALA A 675 11.95 -16.25 15.88
N GLN A 676 12.53 -17.28 16.49
CA GLN A 676 13.09 -17.31 17.84
C GLN A 676 14.57 -16.88 17.89
N LEU A 677 15.00 -16.11 16.90
CA LEU A 677 16.39 -15.72 16.64
C LEU A 677 16.50 -14.18 16.58
N SER A 678 17.68 -13.62 16.85
CA SER A 678 18.00 -12.24 16.47
C SER A 678 18.32 -12.12 14.97
N GLY A 679 18.44 -10.90 14.43
CA GLY A 679 18.90 -10.68 13.05
C GLY A 679 20.27 -11.32 12.80
N GLY A 680 21.27 -10.98 13.61
CA GLY A 680 22.61 -11.59 13.57
C GLY A 680 22.67 -13.11 13.83
N GLN A 681 21.59 -13.73 14.34
CA GLN A 681 21.48 -15.20 14.47
C GLN A 681 20.80 -15.84 13.27
N ARG A 682 19.69 -15.30 12.79
CA ARG A 682 19.14 -15.67 11.48
C ARG A 682 20.23 -15.55 10.41
N GLN A 683 21.13 -14.56 10.53
CA GLN A 683 22.34 -14.40 9.72
C GLN A 683 23.00 -15.73 9.39
N ARG A 684 23.64 -16.23 10.42
CA ARG A 684 24.30 -17.52 10.53
C ARG A 684 23.46 -18.68 9.97
N ILE A 685 22.13 -18.66 10.09
CA ILE A 685 21.26 -19.73 9.57
C ILE A 685 20.95 -19.65 8.06
N ALA A 686 20.68 -18.48 7.47
CA ALA A 686 20.45 -18.43 6.02
C ALA A 686 21.75 -18.69 5.23
N LEU A 687 22.91 -18.30 5.79
CA LEU A 687 24.19 -18.79 5.29
C LEU A 687 24.27 -20.32 5.40
N ALA A 688 24.07 -20.88 6.59
CA ALA A 688 24.20 -22.34 6.78
C ALA A 688 23.32 -23.11 5.80
N ARG A 689 22.10 -22.62 5.50
CA ARG A 689 21.20 -23.15 4.47
C ARG A 689 21.80 -23.05 3.08
N ALA A 690 22.34 -21.89 2.71
CA ALA A 690 22.86 -21.67 1.38
C ALA A 690 24.19 -22.42 1.15
N LEU A 691 25.03 -22.59 2.19
CA LEU A 691 26.17 -23.54 2.23
C LEU A 691 25.75 -25.00 2.17
N ALA A 692 24.57 -25.36 2.68
CA ALA A 692 24.18 -26.76 2.85
C ALA A 692 24.20 -27.55 1.54
N VAL A 693 23.92 -26.90 0.41
CA VAL A 693 23.94 -27.53 -0.91
C VAL A 693 25.35 -27.77 -1.47
N GLU A 694 26.44 -27.43 -0.75
CA GLU A 694 27.79 -27.25 -1.35
C GLU A 694 27.66 -26.36 -2.59
N PRO A 695 27.30 -25.08 -2.40
CA PRO A 695 27.37 -24.12 -3.48
C PRO A 695 28.80 -24.10 -4.01
N ARG A 696 28.93 -24.02 -5.32
CA ARG A 696 30.14 -23.46 -5.92
C ARG A 696 30.15 -22.00 -5.50
N VAL A 697 29.31 -21.26 -6.20
CA VAL A 697 28.96 -19.85 -6.06
C VAL A 697 27.83 -19.67 -5.05
N LEU A 698 27.86 -18.57 -4.32
CA LEU A 698 26.97 -18.13 -3.26
C LEU A 698 27.00 -16.56 -3.36
N LEU A 699 26.00 -15.76 -2.93
CA LEU A 699 25.90 -14.35 -3.41
C LEU A 699 25.13 -13.41 -2.47
N LEU A 700 25.81 -12.33 -2.03
CA LEU A 700 25.48 -11.45 -0.90
C LEU A 700 24.88 -10.11 -1.36
N ASP A 701 23.63 -9.84 -1.03
CA ASP A 701 22.97 -8.55 -1.28
C ASP A 701 22.79 -7.79 0.06
N GLU A 702 23.64 -6.78 0.30
CA GLU A 702 23.70 -5.96 1.53
C GLU A 702 23.67 -6.71 2.88
N PRO A 703 24.68 -7.57 3.17
CA PRO A 703 24.77 -8.39 4.40
C PRO A 703 24.62 -7.65 5.74
N PHE A 704 25.04 -6.40 5.75
CA PHE A 704 25.33 -5.64 6.97
C PHE A 704 24.31 -4.53 7.21
N GLY A 705 23.35 -4.36 6.28
CA GLY A 705 22.26 -3.41 6.35
C GLY A 705 21.31 -3.68 7.53
N ALA A 706 20.56 -2.66 7.94
CA ALA A 706 19.58 -2.66 9.05
C ALA A 706 20.12 -3.04 10.45
N LEU A 707 21.39 -3.39 10.61
CA LEU A 707 22.00 -3.86 11.86
C LEU A 707 22.78 -2.77 12.61
N ASP A 708 22.79 -2.87 13.94
CA ASP A 708 23.54 -1.97 14.82
C ASP A 708 25.06 -2.13 14.68
N ALA A 709 25.82 -1.08 15.02
CA ALA A 709 27.26 -1.03 14.79
C ALA A 709 28.07 -2.12 15.53
N LYS A 710 27.59 -2.67 16.65
CA LYS A 710 28.28 -3.75 17.38
C LYS A 710 28.01 -5.09 16.71
N VAL A 711 26.74 -5.42 16.48
CA VAL A 711 26.34 -6.67 15.79
C VAL A 711 26.90 -6.71 14.38
N ARG A 712 26.88 -5.59 13.65
CA ARG A 712 27.52 -5.43 12.34
C ARG A 712 29.01 -5.78 12.39
N LYS A 713 29.77 -5.23 13.35
CA LYS A 713 31.20 -5.52 13.49
C LYS A 713 31.50 -6.96 13.88
N GLU A 714 30.66 -7.56 14.73
CA GLU A 714 30.73 -8.99 15.06
C GLU A 714 30.46 -9.88 13.83
N LEU A 715 29.59 -9.44 12.93
CA LEU A 715 29.27 -10.12 11.67
C LEU A 715 30.31 -9.90 10.57
N ARG A 716 30.90 -8.69 10.44
CA ARG A 716 32.05 -8.43 9.54
C ARG A 716 33.18 -9.42 9.81
N ARG A 717 33.53 -9.54 11.09
CA ARG A 717 34.56 -10.48 11.57
C ARG A 717 34.17 -11.93 11.38
N TRP A 718 32.93 -12.30 11.70
CA TRP A 718 32.47 -13.69 11.51
C TRP A 718 32.37 -14.10 10.04
N LEU A 719 31.94 -13.21 9.14
CA LEU A 719 32.04 -13.42 7.68
C LEU A 719 33.49 -13.68 7.30
N ARG A 720 34.43 -12.84 7.76
CA ARG A 720 35.87 -13.04 7.48
C ARG A 720 36.42 -14.35 8.04
N THR A 721 36.09 -14.75 9.26
CA THR A 721 36.55 -16.03 9.83
C THR A 721 35.96 -17.22 9.08
N LEU A 722 34.66 -17.19 8.76
CA LEU A 722 34.01 -18.23 7.98
C LEU A 722 34.54 -18.29 6.54
N HIS A 723 34.95 -17.14 6.00
CA HIS A 723 35.69 -17.05 4.75
C HIS A 723 37.04 -17.79 4.91
N ASP A 724 37.91 -17.34 5.80
CA ASP A 724 39.22 -17.96 6.01
C ASP A 724 39.18 -19.46 6.42
N GLU A 725 38.02 -20.01 6.84
CA GLU A 725 37.77 -21.44 7.09
C GLU A 725 37.28 -22.28 5.88
N LEU A 726 36.63 -21.71 4.85
CA LEU A 726 35.81 -22.49 3.89
C LEU A 726 36.22 -22.50 2.41
N HIS A 727 36.86 -21.46 1.88
CA HIS A 727 37.38 -21.44 0.49
C HIS A 727 36.35 -21.66 -0.66
N ILE A 728 35.11 -21.16 -0.50
CA ILE A 728 33.92 -21.27 -1.42
C ILE A 728 33.80 -20.07 -2.42
N THR A 729 32.72 -19.91 -3.25
CA THR A 729 32.48 -18.80 -4.22
C THR A 729 31.32 -17.80 -3.93
N SER A 730 31.49 -16.49 -4.23
CA SER A 730 30.91 -15.26 -3.59
C SER A 730 30.74 -14.17 -4.65
N ILE A 731 29.96 -13.14 -4.33
CA ILE A 731 30.24 -11.69 -4.42
C ILE A 731 29.47 -11.04 -3.26
N PHE A 732 29.93 -9.94 -2.63
CA PHE A 732 29.08 -9.11 -1.75
C PHE A 732 28.86 -7.68 -2.20
N VAL A 733 27.62 -7.19 -2.10
CA VAL A 733 27.24 -5.79 -2.36
C VAL A 733 27.20 -5.00 -1.06
N THR A 734 27.83 -3.81 -1.04
CA THR A 734 27.62 -2.82 0.02
C THR A 734 27.72 -1.38 -0.49
N HIS A 735 27.18 -0.43 0.29
CA HIS A 735 27.37 1.02 0.14
C HIS A 735 28.29 1.62 1.24
N ASP A 736 28.73 0.82 2.22
CA ASP A 736 29.60 1.25 3.33
C ASP A 736 31.07 0.86 3.04
N GLN A 737 31.93 1.87 3.00
CA GLN A 737 33.37 1.73 2.75
C GLN A 737 34.10 0.92 3.82
N GLU A 738 33.71 0.98 5.10
CA GLU A 738 34.37 0.21 6.16
C GLU A 738 34.06 -1.29 6.01
N GLU A 739 32.87 -1.63 5.50
CA GLU A 739 32.49 -3.02 5.27
C GLU A 739 33.33 -3.66 4.18
N ALA A 740 33.59 -2.93 3.09
CA ALA A 740 34.49 -3.39 2.05
C ALA A 740 35.95 -3.45 2.54
N LEU A 741 36.44 -2.41 3.24
CA LEU A 741 37.84 -2.31 3.67
C LEU A 741 38.23 -3.23 4.86
N GLU A 742 37.31 -3.57 5.78
CA GLU A 742 37.61 -4.48 6.92
C GLU A 742 37.50 -5.98 6.52
N VAL A 743 36.90 -6.32 5.38
CA VAL A 743 36.47 -7.71 5.09
C VAL A 743 36.94 -8.29 3.75
N ALA A 744 36.95 -7.50 2.68
CA ALA A 744 37.24 -8.00 1.33
C ALA A 744 38.73 -8.33 1.11
N ASP A 745 39.03 -9.30 0.24
CA ASP A 745 40.36 -9.49 -0.35
C ASP A 745 40.58 -8.53 -1.54
N GLN A 746 39.49 -8.20 -2.26
CA GLN A 746 39.49 -7.30 -3.42
C GLN A 746 38.20 -6.46 -3.46
N ILE A 747 38.29 -5.21 -3.91
CA ILE A 747 37.17 -4.28 -4.02
C ILE A 747 37.02 -3.86 -5.49
N VAL A 748 35.78 -3.90 -5.98
CA VAL A 748 35.36 -3.35 -7.26
C VAL A 748 34.52 -2.10 -6.98
N VAL A 749 35.05 -0.93 -7.32
CA VAL A 749 34.37 0.35 -7.13
C VAL A 749 33.55 0.68 -8.37
N MET A 750 32.23 0.81 -8.21
CA MET A 750 31.27 1.06 -9.29
C MET A 750 30.64 2.46 -9.18
N ASN A 751 30.54 3.17 -10.30
CA ASN A 751 29.96 4.50 -10.38
C ASN A 751 29.11 4.64 -11.65
N LYS A 752 27.89 5.19 -11.56
CA LYS A 752 26.99 5.48 -12.70
C LYS A 752 26.77 4.33 -13.72
N GLY A 753 26.96 3.07 -13.33
CA GLY A 753 26.84 1.89 -14.19
C GLY A 753 28.14 1.41 -14.86
N ASP A 754 29.27 2.01 -14.51
CA ASP A 754 30.64 1.72 -14.95
C ASP A 754 31.53 1.26 -13.76
N ILE A 755 32.76 0.81 -14.04
CA ILE A 755 33.79 0.47 -13.02
C ILE A 755 34.84 1.59 -12.99
N GLU A 756 35.14 2.10 -11.80
CA GLU A 756 36.17 3.12 -11.57
C GLU A 756 37.54 2.49 -11.27
N GLN A 757 37.56 1.45 -10.41
CA GLN A 757 38.78 0.73 -10.04
C GLN A 757 38.48 -0.69 -9.54
N ILE A 758 39.46 -1.58 -9.73
CA ILE A 758 39.54 -2.90 -9.11
C ILE A 758 40.91 -3.01 -8.43
N GLY A 759 40.97 -3.55 -7.21
CA GLY A 759 42.22 -3.79 -6.49
C GLY A 759 41.98 -4.33 -5.08
N SER A 760 43.04 -4.72 -4.37
CA SER A 760 42.92 -5.02 -2.93
C SER A 760 42.48 -3.79 -2.13
N PRO A 761 41.90 -3.94 -0.92
CA PRO A 761 41.56 -2.82 -0.03
C PRO A 761 42.70 -1.82 0.17
N ARG A 762 43.94 -2.32 0.19
CA ARG A 762 45.15 -1.50 0.31
C ARG A 762 45.42 -0.71 -0.96
N GLU A 763 45.33 -1.34 -2.14
CA GLU A 763 45.61 -0.68 -3.41
C GLU A 763 44.58 0.39 -3.76
N VAL A 764 43.28 0.14 -3.53
CA VAL A 764 42.25 1.16 -3.80
C VAL A 764 42.35 2.36 -2.82
N TYR A 765 42.91 2.16 -1.63
CA TYR A 765 43.08 3.21 -0.62
C TYR A 765 44.40 4.00 -0.77
N GLU A 766 45.55 3.32 -0.94
CA GLU A 766 46.87 3.95 -1.12
C GLU A 766 47.13 4.42 -2.57
N LYS A 767 46.45 3.83 -3.56
CA LYS A 767 46.64 4.12 -5.00
C LYS A 767 45.30 4.21 -5.75
N PRO A 768 44.41 5.15 -5.37
CA PRO A 768 43.16 5.38 -6.10
C PRO A 768 43.42 5.80 -7.55
N ALA A 769 42.72 5.16 -8.49
CA ALA A 769 42.91 5.35 -9.93
C ALA A 769 42.24 6.62 -10.47
N THR A 770 41.18 7.10 -9.81
CA THR A 770 40.44 8.31 -10.19
C THR A 770 40.22 9.21 -8.96
N PRO A 771 40.00 10.53 -9.14
CA PRO A 771 39.63 11.42 -8.05
C PRO A 771 38.39 10.95 -7.28
N PHE A 772 37.43 10.33 -7.98
CA PHE A 772 36.24 9.74 -7.34
C PHE A 772 36.63 8.63 -6.36
N VAL A 773 37.54 7.72 -6.72
CA VAL A 773 37.99 6.67 -5.78
C VAL A 773 38.80 7.24 -4.62
N PHE A 774 39.55 8.33 -4.82
CA PHE A 774 40.24 9.02 -3.72
C PHE A 774 39.21 9.56 -2.72
N ASP A 775 38.27 10.38 -3.19
CA ASP A 775 37.27 11.07 -2.39
C ASP A 775 36.24 10.12 -1.74
N PHE A 776 35.83 9.07 -2.47
CA PHE A 776 34.84 8.10 -2.00
C PHE A 776 35.39 7.09 -0.97
N LEU A 777 36.71 6.87 -0.90
CA LEU A 777 37.33 5.92 0.03
C LEU A 777 38.02 6.62 1.22
N GLY A 778 37.22 7.15 2.12
CA GLY A 778 37.65 7.80 3.35
C GLY A 778 38.03 9.27 3.18
N GLN A 779 38.31 9.93 4.30
CA GLN A 779 38.60 11.38 4.31
C GLN A 779 39.79 11.74 3.41
N ALA A 780 39.68 12.87 2.71
CA ALA A 780 40.67 13.37 1.78
C ALA A 780 40.82 14.89 1.94
N ASN A 781 42.05 15.38 2.04
CA ASN A 781 42.34 16.79 1.83
C ASN A 781 42.55 17.01 0.33
N ARG A 782 41.79 17.93 -0.24
CA ARG A 782 41.85 18.35 -1.65
C ARG A 782 42.64 19.66 -1.72
N PHE A 783 43.51 19.83 -2.71
CA PHE A 783 44.30 21.05 -2.90
C PHE A 783 44.25 21.48 -4.37
N GLU A 784 43.70 22.66 -4.63
CA GLU A 784 43.71 23.24 -5.99
C GLU A 784 45.00 24.02 -6.25
N GLY A 785 45.56 23.87 -7.45
CA GLY A 785 46.77 24.57 -7.86
C GLY A 785 47.06 24.45 -9.35
N GLU A 786 48.22 24.97 -9.76
CA GLU A 786 48.72 24.83 -11.13
C GLU A 786 50.07 24.11 -11.16
N ASN A 787 50.19 23.11 -12.02
CA ASN A 787 51.44 22.42 -12.33
C ASN A 787 52.20 23.17 -13.42
N HIS A 788 53.38 23.69 -13.06
CA HIS A 788 54.33 24.32 -13.96
C HIS A 788 55.63 23.52 -13.94
N GLN A 789 55.83 22.66 -14.94
CA GLN A 789 57.03 21.83 -15.14
C GLN A 789 57.41 20.94 -13.93
N GLY A 790 56.42 20.39 -13.23
CA GLY A 790 56.62 19.52 -12.06
C GLY A 790 56.66 20.27 -10.73
N ILE A 791 56.39 21.58 -10.71
CA ILE A 791 56.11 22.34 -9.48
C ILE A 791 54.62 22.61 -9.44
N ILE A 792 53.92 22.14 -8.40
CA ILE A 792 52.56 22.56 -8.12
C ILE A 792 52.62 23.84 -7.28
N GLN A 793 51.99 24.90 -7.77
CA GLN A 793 51.77 26.13 -7.00
C GLN A 793 50.35 26.12 -6.42
N ILE A 794 50.25 26.23 -5.10
CA ILE A 794 48.99 26.28 -4.33
C ILE A 794 48.96 27.66 -3.65
N GLY A 795 48.31 28.63 -4.29
CA GLY A 795 48.37 30.03 -3.88
C GLY A 795 49.80 30.61 -4.01
N GLU A 796 50.42 30.94 -2.88
CA GLU A 796 51.84 31.33 -2.81
C GLU A 796 52.79 30.16 -2.53
N ASP A 797 52.29 29.06 -1.96
CA ASP A 797 53.11 27.92 -1.55
C ASP A 797 53.45 27.03 -2.75
N ARG A 798 54.62 26.38 -2.71
CA ARG A 798 55.17 25.59 -3.81
C ARG A 798 55.55 24.19 -3.36
N ILE A 799 55.10 23.20 -4.13
CA ILE A 799 55.40 21.78 -3.91
C ILE A 799 56.08 21.22 -5.15
N GLN A 800 57.36 20.88 -5.03
CA GLN A 800 58.11 20.16 -6.04
C GLN A 800 57.64 18.69 -6.08
N LEU A 801 57.12 18.23 -7.22
CA LEU A 801 56.83 16.82 -7.46
C LEU A 801 58.13 16.03 -7.71
N PRO A 802 58.16 14.72 -7.38
CA PRO A 802 59.24 13.82 -7.78
C PRO A 802 59.40 13.72 -9.29
N SER A 803 60.65 13.54 -9.74
CA SER A 803 61.04 13.53 -11.17
C SER A 803 60.47 12.39 -12.03
N ALA A 804 59.61 11.54 -11.47
CA ALA A 804 58.95 10.43 -12.16
C ALA A 804 57.50 10.74 -12.60
N THR A 805 56.88 11.79 -12.06
CA THR A 805 55.44 12.04 -12.23
C THR A 805 55.15 12.83 -13.52
N GLN A 806 54.73 12.14 -14.58
CA GLN A 806 54.33 12.77 -15.85
C GLN A 806 52.93 13.42 -15.78
N THR A 807 52.79 14.47 -14.98
CA THR A 807 51.58 15.29 -14.90
C THR A 807 51.58 16.37 -15.98
N ALA A 808 50.47 16.56 -16.68
CA ALA A 808 50.31 17.65 -17.65
C ALA A 808 50.43 19.03 -16.99
N ASN A 809 51.00 20.02 -17.69
CA ASN A 809 51.05 21.41 -17.23
C ASN A 809 49.65 22.05 -17.26
N GLY A 810 49.41 23.00 -16.35
CA GLY A 810 48.12 23.67 -16.19
C GLY A 810 47.47 23.37 -14.82
N LYS A 811 46.19 23.67 -14.67
CA LYS A 811 45.45 23.41 -13.42
C LYS A 811 45.45 21.92 -13.07
N VAL A 812 45.64 21.64 -11.78
CA VAL A 812 45.65 20.29 -11.19
C VAL A 812 44.93 20.31 -9.85
N ILE A 813 44.37 19.15 -9.47
CA ILE A 813 43.88 18.91 -8.12
C ILE A 813 44.79 17.85 -7.50
N ALA A 814 45.49 18.21 -6.43
CA ALA A 814 46.27 17.29 -5.63
C ALA A 814 45.46 16.81 -4.42
N PHE A 815 45.64 15.55 -4.01
CA PHE A 815 45.01 15.00 -2.82
C PHE A 815 46.04 14.44 -1.84
N ALA A 816 45.73 14.48 -0.54
CA ALA A 816 46.46 13.78 0.53
C ALA A 816 45.53 13.39 1.69
N ARG A 817 45.72 12.22 2.29
CA ARG A 817 44.94 11.76 3.45
C ARG A 817 45.33 12.50 4.73
N PRO A 818 44.42 12.67 5.72
CA PRO A 818 44.78 13.30 6.99
C PRO A 818 45.95 12.63 7.73
N ASN A 819 46.12 11.31 7.62
CA ASN A 819 47.24 10.57 8.21
C ASN A 819 48.55 10.62 7.40
N GLU A 820 48.51 11.12 6.17
CA GLU A 820 49.72 11.39 5.37
C GLU A 820 50.31 12.76 5.72
N LEU A 821 49.54 13.69 6.30
CA LEU A 821 50.02 15.02 6.64
C LEU A 821 50.65 15.09 8.04
N LYS A 822 51.54 16.08 8.23
CA LYS A 822 52.19 16.40 9.50
C LYS A 822 52.35 17.90 9.68
N ILE A 823 52.15 18.35 10.93
CA ILE A 823 52.33 19.74 11.35
C ILE A 823 53.80 20.00 11.67
N HIS A 824 54.32 21.11 11.16
CA HIS A 824 55.60 21.71 11.49
C HIS A 824 55.39 23.13 12.05
N THR A 825 56.21 23.55 13.02
CA THR A 825 56.15 24.88 13.65
C THR A 825 57.11 25.90 13.04
N GLN A 826 57.79 25.54 11.96
CA GLN A 826 58.71 26.38 11.18
C GLN A 826 58.52 26.06 9.68
N PRO A 827 58.72 27.04 8.77
CA PRO A 827 58.66 26.81 7.34
C PRO A 827 59.77 25.85 6.88
N THR A 828 59.42 24.88 6.03
CA THR A 828 60.40 24.02 5.35
C THR A 828 60.00 23.80 3.89
N GLU A 829 60.91 23.30 3.06
CA GLU A 829 60.64 23.02 1.64
C GLU A 829 59.47 22.03 1.45
N ASN A 830 58.66 22.21 0.40
CA ASN A 830 57.42 21.45 0.15
C ASN A 830 56.43 21.46 1.33
N THR A 831 56.16 22.65 1.91
CA THR A 831 55.09 22.82 2.91
C THR A 831 54.05 23.86 2.51
N ILE A 832 52.82 23.66 2.97
CA ILE A 832 51.69 24.59 2.83
C ILE A 832 51.53 25.32 4.17
N GLN A 833 51.48 26.66 4.16
CA GLN A 833 51.26 27.43 5.37
C GLN A 833 49.77 27.46 5.74
N ALA A 834 49.48 27.17 7.00
CA ALA A 834 48.11 27.14 7.52
C ALA A 834 48.02 27.67 8.96
N THR A 835 46.81 28.01 9.39
CA THR A 835 46.48 28.45 10.75
C THR A 835 45.85 27.28 11.50
N PHE A 836 46.42 26.89 12.64
CA PHE A 836 45.85 25.85 13.50
C PHE A 836 44.55 26.36 14.14
N LEU A 837 43.43 25.70 13.86
CA LEU A 837 42.13 26.06 14.43
C LEU A 837 41.94 25.39 15.79
N ARG A 838 41.93 24.05 15.82
CA ARG A 838 41.60 23.25 17.01
C ARG A 838 42.02 21.79 16.90
N GLU A 839 41.99 21.11 18.04
CA GLU A 839 42.13 19.67 18.19
C GLU A 839 40.76 19.01 18.43
N LEU A 840 40.47 17.91 17.73
CA LEU A 840 39.28 17.08 17.87
C LEU A 840 39.65 15.64 18.25
N TRP A 841 38.88 15.05 19.16
CA TRP A 841 39.03 13.65 19.56
C TRP A 841 37.92 12.81 18.94
N ILE A 842 38.28 11.99 17.94
CA ILE A 842 37.32 11.18 17.15
C ILE A 842 37.69 9.71 17.28
N ALA A 843 36.82 8.92 17.92
CA ALA A 843 36.96 7.46 18.09
C ALA A 843 38.34 6.98 18.64
N GLY A 844 39.01 7.81 19.45
CA GLY A 844 40.33 7.51 20.03
C GLY A 844 41.53 7.96 19.17
N LYS A 845 41.28 8.56 18.00
CA LYS A 845 42.28 9.32 17.23
C LYS A 845 42.22 10.81 17.62
N VAL A 846 43.34 11.50 17.44
CA VAL A 846 43.42 12.95 17.52
C VAL A 846 43.46 13.50 16.09
N MET A 847 42.58 14.43 15.77
CA MET A 847 42.55 15.16 14.50
C MET A 847 42.82 16.63 14.80
N ALA A 848 43.69 17.26 14.02
CA ALA A 848 43.91 18.69 14.03
C ALA A 848 43.28 19.30 12.78
N GLU A 849 42.49 20.34 12.97
CA GLU A 849 42.00 21.17 11.86
C GLU A 849 42.90 22.38 11.68
N LEU A 850 43.35 22.60 10.46
CA LEU A 850 44.02 23.82 10.02
C LEU A 850 43.18 24.52 8.95
N GLN A 851 43.40 25.81 8.75
CA GLN A 851 42.90 26.56 7.60
C GLN A 851 44.08 27.12 6.79
N ASP A 852 44.11 26.84 5.49
CA ASP A 852 45.17 27.32 4.59
C ASP A 852 45.02 28.83 4.25
N ARG A 853 45.96 29.37 3.47
CA ARG A 853 45.94 30.77 3.01
C ARG A 853 44.75 31.12 2.08
N GLN A 854 44.10 30.14 1.46
CA GLN A 854 42.93 30.31 0.60
C GLN A 854 41.60 30.20 1.39
N GLY A 855 41.67 29.87 2.69
CA GLY A 855 40.52 29.64 3.55
C GLY A 855 40.04 28.19 3.58
N GLN A 856 40.71 27.27 2.88
CA GLN A 856 40.34 25.87 2.81
C GLN A 856 40.78 25.10 4.07
N LEU A 857 39.92 24.21 4.57
CA LEU A 857 40.24 23.35 5.70
C LEU A 857 41.19 22.22 5.31
N ILE A 858 42.13 21.92 6.22
CA ILE A 858 43.05 20.79 6.16
C ILE A 858 42.90 19.99 7.46
N GLU A 859 42.38 18.77 7.37
CA GLU A 859 42.40 17.80 8.45
C GLU A 859 43.73 17.05 8.50
N ILE A 860 44.35 16.95 9.68
CA ILE A 860 45.57 16.18 9.93
C ILE A 860 45.37 15.23 11.10
N ALA A 861 45.60 13.94 10.90
CA ALA A 861 45.61 12.96 11.99
C ALA A 861 46.93 13.02 12.76
N LEU A 862 46.85 13.34 14.05
CA LEU A 862 47.97 13.35 14.97
C LEU A 862 48.05 12.04 15.75
N ASN A 863 49.27 11.56 15.97
CA ASN A 863 49.51 10.56 17.01
C ASN A 863 49.20 11.20 18.38
N PRO A 864 48.47 10.54 19.31
CA PRO A 864 48.23 11.04 20.66
C PRO A 864 49.48 11.51 21.42
N ASP A 865 50.67 10.98 21.10
CA ASP A 865 51.93 11.47 21.70
C ASP A 865 52.52 12.70 20.97
N GLU A 866 52.31 12.85 19.65
CA GLU A 866 52.61 14.09 18.92
C GLU A 866 51.74 15.25 19.44
N ALA A 867 50.46 15.01 19.71
CA ALA A 867 49.54 16.01 20.27
C ALA A 867 49.99 16.50 21.67
N LYS A 868 50.31 15.57 22.58
CA LYS A 868 50.82 15.89 23.94
C LYS A 868 52.12 16.68 23.92
N LEU A 869 53.04 16.36 23.00
CA LEU A 869 54.38 16.96 22.93
C LEU A 869 54.36 18.41 22.43
N HIS A 870 53.48 18.74 21.49
CA HIS A 870 53.57 20.01 20.75
C HIS A 870 52.63 21.12 21.23
N GLN A 871 51.56 20.81 21.99
CA GLN A 871 50.65 21.79 22.61
C GLN A 871 50.24 22.97 21.70
N TYR A 872 49.78 22.64 20.48
CA TYR A 872 49.37 23.62 19.49
C TYR A 872 48.27 24.55 20.02
N ARG A 873 48.38 25.85 19.73
CA ARG A 873 47.41 26.87 20.15
C ARG A 873 46.46 27.22 19.00
N PRO A 874 45.16 27.44 19.27
CA PRO A 874 44.26 28.08 18.31
C PRO A 874 44.84 29.39 17.77
N ASN A 875 44.66 29.62 16.48
CA ASN A 875 45.20 30.75 15.70
C ASN A 875 46.74 30.79 15.60
N GLN A 876 47.45 29.69 15.88
CA GLN A 876 48.89 29.58 15.66
C GLN A 876 49.21 29.28 14.19
N THR A 877 50.11 30.06 13.58
CA THR A 877 50.67 29.72 12.26
C THR A 877 51.51 28.46 12.33
N VAL A 878 51.25 27.52 11.43
CA VAL A 878 51.94 26.25 11.27
C VAL A 878 52.13 25.92 9.79
N TRP A 879 52.90 24.88 9.49
CA TRP A 879 53.17 24.42 8.14
C TRP A 879 52.79 22.94 8.02
N SER A 880 51.92 22.62 7.06
CA SER A 880 51.53 21.26 6.72
C SER A 880 52.53 20.66 5.71
N ARG A 881 52.99 19.44 5.97
CA ARG A 881 53.86 18.67 5.07
C ARG A 881 53.31 17.26 4.88
N ASN A 882 53.44 16.67 3.71
CA ASN A 882 53.30 15.22 3.58
C ASN A 882 54.47 14.49 4.29
N ARG A 883 54.15 13.46 5.08
CA ARG A 883 55.07 12.59 5.83
C ARG A 883 55.94 11.75 4.89
N ARG A 884 55.45 11.45 3.69
CA ARG A 884 56.23 10.87 2.57
C ARG A 884 56.61 12.03 1.63
N GLN A 885 57.88 12.10 1.20
CA GLN A 885 58.33 13.19 0.33
C GLN A 885 57.80 13.06 -1.11
N ASP A 886 57.24 11.90 -1.46
CA ASP A 886 57.01 11.47 -2.84
C ASP A 886 55.53 11.37 -3.27
N GLU A 887 54.57 11.54 -2.34
CA GLU A 887 53.16 11.15 -2.54
C GLU A 887 52.16 12.29 -2.38
N TYR A 888 52.22 13.28 -3.28
CA TYR A 888 51.01 14.01 -3.66
C TYR A 888 50.46 13.37 -4.95
N TYR A 889 49.13 13.27 -5.05
CA TYR A 889 48.44 12.66 -6.20
C TYR A 889 47.78 13.73 -7.07
N PRO A 890 48.49 14.32 -8.07
CA PRO A 890 47.94 15.35 -8.94
C PRO A 890 47.17 14.76 -10.13
N TYR A 891 45.87 15.06 -10.20
CA TYR A 891 45.01 14.74 -11.33
C TYR A 891 44.77 16.00 -12.19
N SER A 892 44.65 15.84 -13.51
CA SER A 892 44.42 16.94 -14.45
C SER A 892 43.03 17.55 -14.27
N SER A 893 42.93 18.88 -14.25
CA SER A 893 41.67 19.62 -14.00
C SER A 893 40.61 19.54 -15.11
N THR A 894 40.74 18.61 -16.06
CA THR A 894 39.68 18.29 -17.03
C THR A 894 38.46 17.62 -16.38
N PHE A 895 38.56 17.28 -15.09
CA PHE A 895 37.44 16.95 -14.22
C PHE A 895 37.05 18.17 -13.37
N GLU A 896 35.88 18.74 -13.65
CA GLU A 896 35.17 19.60 -12.69
C GLU A 896 34.64 18.73 -11.54
N VAL A 897 35.47 18.51 -10.52
CA VAL A 897 35.02 18.05 -9.19
C VAL A 897 34.91 19.29 -8.31
N SER A 898 33.72 19.86 -8.25
CA SER A 898 33.37 20.97 -7.37
C SER A 898 33.29 20.51 -5.91
N ASN A 899 33.64 21.39 -4.97
CA ASN A 899 33.34 21.21 -3.55
C ASN A 899 31.82 21.39 -3.34
N ILE A 900 31.02 20.38 -3.69
CA ILE A 900 29.56 20.42 -3.51
C ILE A 900 29.22 20.10 -2.05
N MET A 901 28.95 21.16 -1.28
CA MET A 901 28.32 21.07 0.05
C MET A 901 27.13 20.10 -0.01
N ASN A 902 27.12 19.06 0.82
CA ASN A 902 26.25 17.91 0.59
C ASN A 902 24.77 18.31 0.67
N PHE A 903 23.99 17.96 -0.34
CA PHE A 903 22.54 18.21 -0.38
C PHE A 903 21.78 17.67 0.84
N GLN A 904 22.31 16.67 1.53
CA GLN A 904 21.81 16.19 2.82
C GLN A 904 22.09 17.17 3.97
N GLN A 905 23.28 17.79 4.03
CA GLN A 905 23.60 18.87 4.99
C GLN A 905 22.72 20.10 4.75
N LEU A 906 22.53 20.50 3.49
CA LEU A 906 21.62 21.58 3.09
C LEU A 906 20.17 21.33 3.61
N ARG A 907 19.64 20.13 3.35
CA ARG A 907 18.33 19.70 3.88
C ARG A 907 18.29 19.69 5.41
N ILE A 908 19.39 19.29 6.06
CA ILE A 908 19.53 19.24 7.52
C ILE A 908 19.43 20.63 8.16
N ILE A 909 19.99 21.69 7.57
CA ILE A 909 19.72 23.07 8.02
C ILE A 909 18.22 23.36 7.88
N ARG A 910 17.69 23.26 6.65
CA ARG A 910 16.33 23.72 6.32
C ARG A 910 15.26 23.08 7.20
N GLU A 911 15.29 21.75 7.34
CA GLU A 911 14.30 21.06 8.17
C GLU A 911 14.52 21.27 9.68
N THR A 912 15.76 21.54 10.14
CA THR A 912 15.99 21.94 11.53
C THR A 912 15.38 23.31 11.85
N VAL A 913 15.41 24.25 10.90
CA VAL A 913 14.75 25.55 11.06
C VAL A 913 13.23 25.40 10.99
N ARG A 914 12.70 24.67 9.98
CA ARG A 914 11.25 24.42 9.82
C ARG A 914 10.61 23.74 11.04
N GLN A 915 11.30 22.77 11.66
CA GLN A 915 10.83 22.10 12.87
C GLN A 915 11.15 22.89 14.16
N ASN A 916 11.16 24.23 14.10
CA ASN A 916 11.41 25.14 15.23
C ASN A 916 12.61 24.74 16.12
N TYR A 917 13.72 24.35 15.48
CA TYR A 917 14.97 23.91 16.13
C TYR A 917 14.87 22.59 16.93
N ASN A 918 13.74 21.87 16.83
CA ASN A 918 13.57 20.56 17.44
C ASN A 918 14.26 19.47 16.63
N LEU A 919 15.49 19.15 17.03
CA LEU A 919 16.32 18.10 16.42
C LEU A 919 15.65 16.72 16.35
N THR A 920 14.65 16.42 17.21
CA THR A 920 13.94 15.14 17.17
C THR A 920 12.98 15.09 15.98
N GLU A 921 12.13 16.10 15.84
CA GLU A 921 11.19 16.24 14.71
C GLU A 921 11.94 16.42 13.38
N ALA A 922 13.01 17.21 13.37
CA ALA A 922 13.90 17.31 12.22
C ALA A 922 14.50 15.95 11.82
N SER A 923 14.92 15.13 12.80
CA SER A 923 15.45 13.78 12.52
C SER A 923 14.41 12.81 11.98
N ALA A 924 13.16 12.91 12.43
CA ALA A 924 12.05 12.13 11.89
C ALA A 924 11.72 12.54 10.44
N ALA A 925 11.60 13.85 10.17
CA ALA A 925 11.37 14.40 8.83
C ALA A 925 12.48 14.07 7.82
N LEU A 926 13.70 13.80 8.31
CA LEU A 926 14.89 13.46 7.53
C LEU A 926 15.23 11.95 7.56
N TYR A 927 14.36 11.11 8.14
CA TYR A 927 14.54 9.65 8.28
C TYR A 927 15.91 9.22 8.84
N THR A 928 16.39 9.94 9.87
CA THR A 928 17.70 9.70 10.49
C THR A 928 17.62 9.82 12.02
N SER A 929 18.73 9.63 12.72
CA SER A 929 18.78 9.78 14.18
C SER A 929 18.97 11.24 14.60
N GLN A 930 18.41 11.63 15.76
CA GLN A 930 18.66 12.96 16.37
C GLN A 930 20.17 13.25 16.52
N SER A 931 20.94 12.24 16.89
CA SER A 931 22.41 12.27 16.93
C SER A 931 23.03 12.50 15.56
N GLY A 932 22.47 11.93 14.49
CA GLY A 932 22.90 12.14 13.11
C GLY A 932 22.67 13.58 12.65
N VAL A 933 21.46 14.12 12.85
CA VAL A 933 21.16 15.55 12.56
C VAL A 933 22.08 16.47 13.35
N SER A 934 22.20 16.24 14.67
CA SER A 934 23.08 17.05 15.52
C SER A 934 24.56 16.92 15.18
N LYS A 935 24.99 15.79 14.59
CA LYS A 935 26.35 15.62 14.07
C LYS A 935 26.50 16.40 12.77
N HIS A 936 25.67 16.17 11.75
CA HIS A 936 25.78 16.82 10.44
C HIS A 936 25.65 18.35 10.50
N ILE A 937 24.83 18.92 11.39
CA ILE A 937 24.82 20.37 11.62
C ILE A 937 26.18 20.84 12.12
N LYS A 938 26.77 20.12 13.08
CA LYS A 938 28.07 20.47 13.64
C LYS A 938 29.18 20.26 12.61
N ASP A 939 29.19 19.13 11.90
CA ASP A 939 30.13 18.85 10.81
C ASP A 939 30.10 19.96 9.75
N LEU A 940 28.92 20.53 9.44
CA LEU A 940 28.79 21.64 8.49
C LEU A 940 29.20 23.01 9.09
N GLU A 941 28.87 23.30 10.35
CA GLU A 941 29.39 24.49 11.05
C GLU A 941 30.91 24.45 11.18
N ASP A 942 31.47 23.24 11.32
CA ASP A 942 32.89 22.96 11.34
C ASP A 942 33.49 23.15 9.93
N GLU A 943 32.86 22.61 8.88
CA GLU A 943 33.23 22.75 7.46
C GLU A 943 33.22 24.22 6.97
N LEU A 944 32.25 25.01 7.44
CA LEU A 944 32.11 26.43 7.09
C LEU A 944 32.88 27.38 8.03
N GLY A 945 33.50 26.85 9.09
CA GLY A 945 34.22 27.64 10.10
C GLY A 945 33.37 28.61 10.93
N VAL A 946 32.04 28.54 10.81
CA VAL A 946 31.09 29.46 11.48
C VAL A 946 29.94 28.71 12.13
N GLN A 947 29.58 29.11 13.35
CA GLN A 947 28.37 28.58 13.99
C GLN A 947 27.13 29.16 13.29
N LEU A 948 26.19 28.27 12.97
CA LEU A 948 24.94 28.58 12.26
C LEU A 948 23.75 28.61 13.23
N PHE A 949 23.83 27.88 14.35
CA PHE A 949 22.75 27.78 15.33
C PHE A 949 23.17 28.25 16.74
N VAL A 950 22.33 29.06 17.36
CA VAL A 950 22.48 29.47 18.77
C VAL A 950 22.19 28.28 19.68
N ARG A 951 23.12 27.94 20.57
CA ARG A 951 23.04 26.75 21.45
C ARG A 951 22.95 27.09 22.93
N LYS A 952 22.18 26.29 23.67
CA LYS A 952 22.18 26.27 25.14
C LYS A 952 22.23 24.82 25.63
N GLY A 953 23.44 24.35 25.91
CA GLY A 953 23.71 22.93 26.17
C GLY A 953 23.42 22.09 24.91
N LYS A 954 22.62 21.02 25.06
CA LYS A 954 22.25 20.11 23.96
C LYS A 954 21.02 20.57 23.14
N ARG A 955 20.53 21.80 23.33
CA ARG A 955 19.40 22.36 22.58
C ARG A 955 19.84 23.52 21.70
N LEU A 956 19.33 23.54 20.48
CA LEU A 956 19.35 24.70 19.59
C LEU A 956 18.21 25.65 20.01
N LEU A 957 18.37 26.96 19.80
CA LEU A 957 17.40 28.00 20.20
C LEU A 957 17.06 29.00 19.09
N GLY A 958 17.81 29.00 17.99
CA GLY A 958 17.71 30.01 16.92
C GLY A 958 18.87 29.88 15.94
N LEU A 959 18.84 30.68 14.87
CA LEU A 959 19.98 30.87 13.97
C LEU A 959 20.91 31.99 14.48
N THR A 960 22.19 31.91 14.13
CA THR A 960 23.14 33.02 14.17
C THR A 960 22.98 33.91 12.94
N GLU A 961 23.65 35.06 12.91
CA GLU A 961 23.68 35.95 11.74
C GLU A 961 24.27 35.26 10.47
N PRO A 962 25.40 34.52 10.53
CA PRO A 962 25.83 33.63 9.44
C PRO A 962 24.80 32.53 9.10
N GLY A 963 24.11 31.99 10.11
CA GLY A 963 23.06 30.97 9.91
C GLY A 963 21.87 31.48 9.11
N GLN A 964 21.44 32.72 9.35
CA GLN A 964 20.36 33.38 8.60
C GLN A 964 20.80 33.67 7.15
N ALA A 965 22.01 34.21 6.97
CA ALA A 965 22.57 34.46 5.65
C ALA A 965 22.70 33.17 4.82
N LEU A 966 23.25 32.11 5.42
CA LEU A 966 23.41 30.81 4.76
C LEU A 966 22.06 30.16 4.45
N LEU A 967 21.06 30.22 5.34
CA LEU A 967 19.73 29.64 5.06
C LEU A 967 19.15 30.20 3.76
N SER A 968 19.30 31.50 3.48
CA SER A 968 18.83 32.11 2.24
C SER A 968 19.49 31.52 0.98
N ILE A 969 20.70 30.98 1.09
CA ILE A 969 21.46 30.35 0.01
C ILE A 969 21.10 28.86 -0.09
N VAL A 970 21.03 28.17 1.06
CA VAL A 970 20.58 26.79 1.21
C VAL A 970 19.22 26.57 0.56
N GLU A 971 18.25 27.46 0.82
CA GLU A 971 16.92 27.33 0.24
C GLU A 971 16.93 27.51 -1.28
N ARG A 972 17.67 28.49 -1.82
CA ARG A 972 17.86 28.67 -3.27
C ARG A 972 18.48 27.42 -3.91
N MET A 973 19.61 26.94 -3.41
CA MET A 973 20.28 25.73 -3.91
C MET A 973 19.38 24.49 -3.89
N LEU A 974 18.55 24.34 -2.85
CA LEU A 974 17.60 23.23 -2.76
C LEU A 974 16.46 23.34 -3.78
N ILE A 975 15.98 24.56 -4.06
CA ILE A 975 15.00 24.81 -5.12
C ILE A 975 15.63 24.53 -6.49
N ASP A 976 16.86 24.97 -6.74
CA ASP A 976 17.56 24.76 -8.01
C ASP A 976 17.84 23.28 -8.32
N ALA A 977 18.13 22.45 -7.32
CA ALA A 977 18.25 21.01 -7.53
C ALA A 977 16.90 20.34 -7.89
N ASP A 978 15.80 20.75 -7.24
CA ASP A 978 14.47 20.29 -7.61
C ASP A 978 14.03 20.88 -8.98
N ASN A 979 14.49 22.08 -9.37
CA ASN A 979 14.32 22.66 -10.70
C ASN A 979 15.04 21.84 -11.77
N ILE A 980 16.30 21.46 -11.57
CA ILE A 980 17.07 20.62 -12.52
C ILE A 980 16.36 19.28 -12.75
N LYS A 981 15.81 18.69 -11.68
CA LYS A 981 15.00 17.47 -11.77
C LYS A 981 13.68 17.70 -12.53
N ARG A 982 12.98 18.82 -12.28
CA ARG A 982 11.77 19.23 -13.01
C ARG A 982 12.06 19.46 -14.49
N LEU A 983 13.21 20.08 -14.84
CA LEU A 983 13.65 20.35 -16.21
C LEU A 983 13.92 19.05 -16.98
N ALA A 984 14.62 18.10 -16.35
CA ALA A 984 14.89 16.80 -16.94
C ALA A 984 13.58 16.02 -17.21
N ASP A 985 12.59 16.11 -16.32
CA ASP A 985 11.25 15.56 -16.59
C ASP A 985 10.53 16.32 -17.72
N ASP A 986 10.55 17.65 -17.77
CA ASP A 986 9.80 18.46 -18.75
C ASP A 986 10.20 18.11 -20.20
N PHE A 987 11.49 17.89 -20.45
CA PHE A 987 11.99 17.42 -21.76
C PHE A 987 11.67 15.95 -22.08
N ASN A 988 11.57 15.08 -21.09
CA ASN A 988 11.29 13.65 -21.31
C ASN A 988 9.78 13.32 -21.29
N LYS A 989 8.95 14.20 -20.71
CA LYS A 989 7.57 13.90 -20.28
C LYS A 989 6.66 15.14 -20.35
N VAL A 990 6.71 15.87 -21.47
CA VAL A 990 5.95 17.12 -21.72
C VAL A 990 4.48 17.09 -21.22
N ASP A 991 3.76 15.98 -21.43
CA ASP A 991 2.34 15.84 -21.05
C ASP A 991 2.09 15.07 -19.74
N GLU A 992 3.13 14.67 -18.98
CA GLU A 992 3.01 13.77 -17.82
C GLU A 992 3.66 14.37 -16.56
N GLY A 993 2.88 14.49 -15.50
CA GLY A 993 3.33 14.99 -14.21
C GLY A 993 2.17 15.32 -13.28
N THR A 994 2.46 16.12 -12.25
CA THR A 994 1.47 16.68 -11.32
C THR A 994 1.48 18.20 -11.46
N LEU A 995 0.33 18.85 -11.31
CA LEU A 995 0.21 20.30 -11.17
C LEU A 995 -0.59 20.60 -9.91
N THR A 996 0.01 21.26 -8.92
CA THR A 996 -0.68 21.66 -7.68
C THR A 996 -1.00 23.14 -7.68
N ILE A 997 -2.28 23.48 -7.55
CA ILE A 997 -2.79 24.85 -7.49
C ILE A 997 -3.37 25.09 -6.09
N ALA A 998 -2.82 26.06 -5.35
CA ALA A 998 -3.37 26.56 -4.10
C ALA A 998 -4.26 27.79 -4.37
N THR A 999 -5.46 27.85 -3.81
CA THR A 999 -6.41 28.91 -4.16
C THR A 999 -7.49 29.14 -3.10
N THR A 1000 -8.16 30.30 -3.09
CA THR A 1000 -9.26 30.54 -2.14
C THR A 1000 -10.57 29.88 -2.60
N HIS A 1001 -11.49 29.61 -1.66
CA HIS A 1001 -12.75 28.87 -1.93
C HIS A 1001 -13.52 29.43 -3.14
N THR A 1002 -13.70 30.75 -3.22
CA THR A 1002 -14.39 31.45 -4.32
C THR A 1002 -13.80 31.08 -5.69
N GLN A 1003 -12.47 31.04 -5.81
CA GLN A 1003 -11.80 30.75 -7.08
C GLN A 1003 -12.03 29.30 -7.50
N ALA A 1004 -11.81 28.36 -6.59
CA ALA A 1004 -12.04 26.93 -6.82
C ALA A 1004 -13.50 26.60 -7.15
N ARG A 1005 -14.45 27.37 -6.61
CA ARG A 1005 -15.90 27.10 -6.70
C ARG A 1005 -16.55 27.72 -7.94
N TYR A 1006 -16.24 28.96 -8.28
CA TYR A 1006 -16.96 29.73 -9.32
C TYR A 1006 -16.12 29.98 -10.58
N VAL A 1007 -14.79 30.12 -10.47
CA VAL A 1007 -13.93 30.62 -11.57
C VAL A 1007 -13.15 29.51 -12.27
N LEU A 1008 -12.48 28.65 -11.50
CA LEU A 1008 -11.59 27.62 -12.03
C LEU A 1008 -12.26 26.40 -12.70
N PRO A 1009 -13.49 25.95 -12.36
CA PRO A 1009 -14.09 24.76 -12.97
C PRO A 1009 -14.12 24.71 -14.53
N PRO A 1010 -14.50 25.78 -15.27
CA PRO A 1010 -14.41 25.77 -16.73
C PRO A 1010 -12.97 25.70 -17.25
N ILE A 1011 -12.04 26.42 -16.62
CA ILE A 1011 -10.61 26.44 -16.98
C ILE A 1011 -9.99 25.05 -16.76
N VAL A 1012 -10.28 24.42 -15.62
CA VAL A 1012 -9.86 23.05 -15.28
C VAL A 1012 -10.39 22.02 -16.28
N ASN A 1013 -11.64 22.17 -16.74
CA ASN A 1013 -12.23 21.31 -17.78
C ASN A 1013 -11.50 21.45 -19.14
N LEU A 1014 -11.14 22.67 -19.54
CA LEU A 1014 -10.34 22.91 -20.74
C LEU A 1014 -8.91 22.34 -20.59
N PHE A 1015 -8.24 22.64 -19.49
CA PHE A 1015 -6.90 22.14 -19.18
C PHE A 1015 -6.85 20.61 -19.16
N LYS A 1016 -7.83 19.94 -18.52
CA LYS A 1016 -7.88 18.47 -18.47
C LYS A 1016 -8.18 17.80 -19.80
N LYS A 1017 -8.75 18.50 -20.78
CA LYS A 1017 -8.90 18.03 -22.17
C LYS A 1017 -7.59 18.14 -22.95
N ALA A 1018 -6.83 19.24 -22.76
CA ALA A 1018 -5.52 19.41 -23.37
C ALA A 1018 -4.47 18.44 -22.77
N PHE A 1019 -4.43 18.31 -21.44
CA PHE A 1019 -3.44 17.54 -20.69
C PHE A 1019 -4.10 16.39 -19.91
N PRO A 1020 -4.57 15.32 -20.57
CA PRO A 1020 -5.31 14.24 -19.92
C PRO A 1020 -4.46 13.44 -18.92
N LYS A 1021 -3.15 13.30 -19.15
CA LYS A 1021 -2.23 12.54 -18.29
C LYS A 1021 -1.69 13.32 -17.08
N VAL A 1022 -1.77 14.65 -17.06
CA VAL A 1022 -1.32 15.46 -15.91
C VAL A 1022 -2.28 15.30 -14.73
N HIS A 1023 -1.78 14.94 -13.56
CA HIS A 1023 -2.56 14.85 -12.34
C HIS A 1023 -2.73 16.24 -11.72
N LEU A 1024 -3.92 16.82 -11.85
CA LEU A 1024 -4.23 18.13 -11.28
C LEU A 1024 -4.63 17.99 -9.80
N ILE A 1025 -3.99 18.74 -8.93
CA ILE A 1025 -4.33 18.86 -7.50
C ILE A 1025 -4.80 20.29 -7.27
N LEU A 1026 -6.02 20.45 -6.75
CA LEU A 1026 -6.57 21.75 -6.35
C LEU A 1026 -6.68 21.77 -4.82
N GLN A 1027 -5.90 22.62 -4.18
CA GLN A 1027 -5.90 22.82 -2.73
C GLN A 1027 -6.58 24.15 -2.40
N GLN A 1028 -7.47 24.13 -1.42
CA GLN A 1028 -8.15 25.34 -0.94
C GLN A 1028 -7.55 25.78 0.39
N ALA A 1029 -7.20 27.07 0.48
CA ALA A 1029 -6.56 27.66 1.65
C ALA A 1029 -6.88 29.16 1.76
N SER A 1030 -6.52 29.79 2.87
CA SER A 1030 -6.61 31.24 3.06
C SER A 1030 -5.56 32.00 2.25
N PRO A 1031 -5.72 33.32 2.01
CA PRO A 1031 -4.74 34.11 1.25
C PRO A 1031 -3.31 34.01 1.79
N VAL A 1032 -3.11 33.92 3.11
CA VAL A 1032 -1.79 33.81 3.74
C VAL A 1032 -1.20 32.42 3.52
N GLU A 1033 -1.98 31.38 3.79
CA GLU A 1033 -1.56 29.99 3.57
C GLU A 1033 -1.20 29.71 2.10
N ILE A 1034 -1.86 30.35 1.12
CA ILE A 1034 -1.50 30.21 -0.31
C ILE A 1034 -0.11 30.79 -0.59
N SER A 1035 0.23 31.95 0.00
CA SER A 1035 1.57 32.53 -0.06
C SER A 1035 2.60 31.59 0.57
N GLU A 1036 2.33 31.07 1.77
CA GLU A 1036 3.19 30.08 2.44
C GLU A 1036 3.36 28.81 1.61
N MET A 1037 2.29 28.26 1.02
CA MET A 1037 2.35 27.03 0.21
C MET A 1037 3.20 27.19 -1.05
N LEU A 1038 3.21 28.37 -1.68
CA LEU A 1038 4.16 28.71 -2.75
C LEU A 1038 5.60 28.81 -2.21
N LEU A 1039 5.82 29.52 -1.11
CA LEU A 1039 7.13 29.71 -0.49
C LEU A 1039 7.72 28.43 0.14
N LEU A 1040 6.89 27.44 0.45
CA LEU A 1040 7.31 26.13 0.94
C LEU A 1040 7.51 25.09 -0.18
N GLY A 1041 7.07 25.39 -1.41
CA GLY A 1041 7.11 24.47 -2.56
C GLY A 1041 6.03 23.38 -2.54
N LEU A 1042 4.94 23.62 -1.81
CA LEU A 1042 3.79 22.70 -1.68
C LEU A 1042 2.79 22.88 -2.82
N ALA A 1043 2.71 24.07 -3.41
CA ALA A 1043 1.96 24.39 -4.61
C ALA A 1043 2.87 24.95 -5.70
N ASP A 1044 2.51 24.71 -6.97
CA ASP A 1044 3.20 25.23 -8.15
C ASP A 1044 2.64 26.60 -8.58
N ILE A 1045 1.35 26.83 -8.34
CA ILE A 1045 0.60 28.06 -8.69
C ILE A 1045 -0.29 28.44 -7.49
N GLY A 1046 -0.30 29.73 -7.11
CA GLY A 1046 -1.19 30.28 -6.09
C GLY A 1046 -2.18 31.29 -6.69
N ILE A 1047 -3.45 31.30 -6.25
CA ILE A 1047 -4.47 32.22 -6.78
C ILE A 1047 -5.32 32.82 -5.65
N ALA A 1048 -5.11 34.11 -5.36
CA ALA A 1048 -5.74 34.88 -4.29
C ALA A 1048 -5.74 36.40 -4.60
N THR A 1049 -6.38 37.22 -3.76
CA THR A 1049 -6.69 38.63 -4.10
C THR A 1049 -5.67 39.68 -3.64
N GLU A 1050 -5.10 39.60 -2.42
CA GLU A 1050 -4.27 40.72 -1.91
C GLU A 1050 -2.96 40.30 -1.21
N SER A 1051 -2.77 39.02 -0.90
CA SER A 1051 -1.59 38.47 -0.21
C SER A 1051 -0.43 38.04 -1.12
N LEU A 1052 -0.65 37.99 -2.44
CA LEU A 1052 0.32 37.48 -3.43
C LEU A 1052 1.18 38.58 -4.06
N THR A 1053 0.83 39.84 -3.80
CA THR A 1053 1.55 41.04 -4.27
C THR A 1053 2.40 41.69 -3.18
N THR A 1054 2.27 41.25 -1.93
CA THR A 1054 3.05 41.72 -0.78
C THR A 1054 4.35 40.94 -0.57
N GLU A 1055 4.51 39.80 -1.23
CA GLU A 1055 5.66 38.90 -1.07
C GLU A 1055 6.71 39.11 -2.17
N ASP A 1056 7.86 39.70 -1.82
CA ASP A 1056 8.96 39.96 -2.76
C ASP A 1056 9.48 38.69 -3.47
N ASN A 1057 9.26 37.50 -2.90
CA ASN A 1057 9.67 36.22 -3.46
C ASN A 1057 8.63 35.58 -4.41
N LEU A 1058 7.50 36.25 -4.68
CA LEU A 1058 6.48 35.79 -5.62
C LEU A 1058 6.46 36.65 -6.89
N GLY A 1059 6.29 36.01 -8.04
CA GLY A 1059 5.99 36.64 -9.32
C GLY A 1059 4.51 36.53 -9.60
N SER A 1060 3.79 37.66 -9.64
CA SER A 1060 2.33 37.71 -9.79
C SER A 1060 1.86 38.45 -11.03
N VAL A 1061 0.72 38.01 -11.57
CA VAL A 1061 0.01 38.64 -12.70
C VAL A 1061 -1.48 38.74 -12.40
N SER A 1062 -2.14 39.74 -12.98
CA SER A 1062 -3.60 39.89 -12.86
C SER A 1062 -4.31 38.72 -13.56
N PHE A 1063 -5.27 38.12 -12.87
CA PHE A 1063 -6.17 37.11 -13.40
C PHE A 1063 -7.46 37.79 -13.88
N TYR A 1064 -8.17 38.45 -12.96
CA TYR A 1064 -9.38 39.22 -13.27
C TYR A 1064 -9.68 40.24 -12.17
N ASN A 1065 -10.40 41.30 -12.54
CA ASN A 1065 -10.95 42.28 -11.60
C ASN A 1065 -12.39 41.92 -11.25
N TRP A 1066 -12.78 42.20 -10.00
CA TRP A 1066 -14.09 41.89 -9.43
C TRP A 1066 -14.45 42.90 -8.34
N LYS A 1067 -15.71 42.92 -7.89
CA LYS A 1067 -16.17 43.88 -6.88
C LYS A 1067 -17.13 43.24 -5.89
N HIS A 1068 -17.36 43.92 -4.76
CA HIS A 1068 -18.38 43.47 -3.82
C HIS A 1068 -19.77 43.86 -4.33
N SER A 1069 -20.64 42.87 -4.52
CA SER A 1069 -22.06 43.09 -4.80
C SER A 1069 -22.91 42.81 -3.56
N ILE A 1070 -24.09 43.42 -3.54
CA ILE A 1070 -25.05 43.26 -2.46
C ILE A 1070 -26.02 42.14 -2.84
N ILE A 1071 -26.29 41.21 -1.93
CA ILE A 1071 -27.27 40.15 -2.12
C ILE A 1071 -28.40 40.29 -1.10
N THR A 1072 -29.63 40.08 -1.56
CA THR A 1072 -30.85 40.17 -0.75
C THR A 1072 -31.87 39.12 -1.20
N PRO A 1073 -32.88 38.76 -0.39
CA PRO A 1073 -34.10 38.10 -0.87
C PRO A 1073 -34.79 38.93 -1.97
N GLN A 1074 -35.47 38.28 -2.93
CA GLN A 1074 -36.08 38.99 -4.08
C GLN A 1074 -36.94 40.21 -3.69
N ASP A 1075 -37.77 40.09 -2.65
CA ASP A 1075 -38.74 41.11 -2.23
C ASP A 1075 -38.17 42.21 -1.31
N HIS A 1076 -36.88 42.15 -0.97
CA HIS A 1076 -36.24 43.04 0.00
C HIS A 1076 -36.32 44.53 -0.40
N PRO A 1077 -36.51 45.50 0.51
CA PRO A 1077 -36.71 46.92 0.16
C PRO A 1077 -35.64 47.50 -0.77
N LEU A 1078 -34.37 47.12 -0.60
CA LEU A 1078 -33.26 47.57 -1.46
C LEU A 1078 -33.42 47.17 -2.93
N THR A 1079 -34.16 46.09 -3.26
CA THR A 1079 -34.32 45.62 -4.65
C THR A 1079 -35.24 46.51 -5.51
N LYS A 1080 -35.88 47.51 -4.87
CA LYS A 1080 -36.80 48.49 -5.47
C LYS A 1080 -36.15 49.86 -5.68
N LEU A 1081 -34.95 50.08 -5.13
CA LEU A 1081 -34.14 51.28 -5.37
C LEU A 1081 -33.34 51.14 -6.68
N ASN A 1082 -32.94 52.25 -7.27
CA ASN A 1082 -31.97 52.24 -8.36
C ASN A 1082 -30.59 51.85 -7.78
N PRO A 1083 -29.77 50.98 -8.40
CA PRO A 1083 -28.47 50.60 -7.83
C PRO A 1083 -27.52 51.77 -7.55
N LYS A 1084 -27.71 52.92 -8.23
CA LYS A 1084 -26.98 54.18 -7.99
C LYS A 1084 -27.49 55.03 -6.82
N GLU A 1085 -28.60 54.65 -6.20
CA GLU A 1085 -29.21 55.32 -5.03
C GLU A 1085 -28.87 54.60 -3.70
N ILE A 1086 -28.18 53.45 -3.78
CA ILE A 1086 -27.71 52.74 -2.59
C ILE A 1086 -26.41 53.41 -2.12
N THR A 1087 -26.35 53.71 -0.82
CA THR A 1087 -25.20 54.34 -0.15
C THR A 1087 -24.82 53.56 1.11
N LEU A 1088 -23.70 53.89 1.73
CA LEU A 1088 -23.23 53.21 2.96
C LEU A 1088 -24.20 53.41 4.13
N GLU A 1089 -24.74 54.63 4.28
CA GLU A 1089 -25.74 54.96 5.30
C GLU A 1089 -27.00 54.10 5.12
N LYS A 1090 -27.43 53.89 3.86
CA LYS A 1090 -28.60 53.08 3.53
C LYS A 1090 -28.38 51.57 3.73
N LEU A 1091 -27.12 51.11 3.71
CA LEU A 1091 -26.75 49.73 4.06
C LEU A 1091 -26.65 49.53 5.58
N ALA A 1092 -26.13 50.51 6.32
CA ALA A 1092 -26.01 50.48 7.78
C ALA A 1092 -27.37 50.43 8.51
N GLU A 1093 -28.47 50.79 7.85
CA GLU A 1093 -29.85 50.59 8.35
C GLU A 1093 -30.26 49.09 8.48
N PHE A 1094 -29.49 48.16 7.91
CA PHE A 1094 -29.82 46.73 7.89
C PHE A 1094 -28.72 45.87 8.53
N PRO A 1095 -29.07 44.77 9.22
CA PRO A 1095 -28.11 43.75 9.62
C PRO A 1095 -27.27 43.25 8.43
N ILE A 1096 -25.94 43.20 8.58
CA ILE A 1096 -25.02 42.83 7.49
C ILE A 1096 -24.43 41.43 7.72
N ILE A 1097 -24.36 40.66 6.64
CA ILE A 1097 -23.71 39.34 6.58
C ILE A 1097 -22.61 39.39 5.52
N THR A 1098 -21.36 39.16 5.90
CA THR A 1098 -20.23 39.27 4.96
C THR A 1098 -19.05 38.35 5.33
N TYR A 1099 -17.91 38.50 4.65
CA TYR A 1099 -16.75 37.63 4.83
C TYR A 1099 -16.08 37.80 6.19
N HIS A 1100 -15.47 36.74 6.70
CA HIS A 1100 -14.58 36.83 7.87
C HIS A 1100 -13.39 37.78 7.59
N GLY A 1101 -12.89 38.46 8.63
CA GLY A 1101 -11.70 39.31 8.56
C GLY A 1101 -10.52 38.60 7.90
N GLY A 1102 -9.84 39.28 6.97
CA GLY A 1102 -8.74 38.75 6.17
C GLY A 1102 -9.11 38.01 4.88
N PHE A 1103 -10.40 37.76 4.62
CA PHE A 1103 -10.85 37.04 3.41
C PHE A 1103 -11.53 37.96 2.40
N THR A 1104 -11.33 37.67 1.11
CA THR A 1104 -12.12 38.20 -0.02
C THR A 1104 -12.42 39.70 0.08
N GLY A 1105 -11.37 40.52 0.26
CA GLY A 1105 -11.46 41.99 0.28
C GLY A 1105 -12.25 42.61 1.45
N ARG A 1106 -12.53 41.85 2.53
CA ARG A 1106 -13.27 42.31 3.72
C ARG A 1106 -12.72 43.62 4.32
N SER A 1107 -11.40 43.79 4.27
CA SER A 1107 -10.66 45.03 4.61
C SER A 1107 -11.24 46.30 3.98
N LYS A 1108 -11.69 46.25 2.72
CA LYS A 1108 -12.31 47.41 2.03
C LYS A 1108 -13.75 47.66 2.45
N ILE A 1109 -14.47 46.61 2.86
CA ILE A 1109 -15.83 46.73 3.40
C ILE A 1109 -15.75 47.45 4.75
N ASP A 1110 -14.92 46.95 5.67
CA ASP A 1110 -14.71 47.55 6.99
C ASP A 1110 -14.24 49.00 6.86
N LYS A 1111 -13.21 49.24 6.03
CA LYS A 1111 -12.70 50.59 5.79
C LYS A 1111 -13.74 51.53 5.16
N ALA A 1112 -14.59 51.07 4.25
CA ALA A 1112 -15.60 51.94 3.65
C ALA A 1112 -16.60 52.48 4.70
N PHE A 1113 -17.01 51.65 5.67
CA PHE A 1113 -17.84 52.10 6.78
C PHE A 1113 -17.07 52.95 7.81
N GLU A 1114 -15.79 52.64 8.06
CA GLU A 1114 -14.90 53.43 8.93
C GLU A 1114 -14.61 54.84 8.36
N ASP A 1115 -14.25 54.96 7.08
CA ASP A 1115 -14.04 56.23 6.38
C ASP A 1115 -15.33 57.08 6.33
N ALA A 1116 -16.50 56.45 6.38
CA ALA A 1116 -17.82 57.10 6.49
C ALA A 1116 -18.25 57.38 7.94
N ASN A 1117 -17.49 56.93 8.95
CA ASN A 1117 -17.80 57.02 10.38
C ASN A 1117 -19.20 56.43 10.72
N LEU A 1118 -19.52 55.26 10.17
CA LEU A 1118 -20.77 54.52 10.41
C LEU A 1118 -20.51 53.30 11.29
N ASP A 1119 -21.35 53.13 12.33
CA ASP A 1119 -21.41 51.90 13.12
C ASP A 1119 -22.41 50.92 12.48
N VAL A 1120 -22.08 49.62 12.47
CA VAL A 1120 -22.73 48.62 11.58
C VAL A 1120 -22.93 47.28 12.30
N ASP A 1121 -24.18 46.80 12.31
CA ASP A 1121 -24.55 45.51 12.91
C ASP A 1121 -24.18 44.32 12.01
N ILE A 1122 -22.98 43.80 12.18
CA ILE A 1122 -22.48 42.62 11.43
C ILE A 1122 -22.88 41.33 12.16
N VAL A 1123 -24.17 41.00 12.09
CA VAL A 1123 -24.82 39.85 12.76
C VAL A 1123 -24.13 38.51 12.46
N MET A 1124 -23.51 38.34 11.29
CA MET A 1124 -22.74 37.14 10.97
C MET A 1124 -21.58 37.42 10.03
N SER A 1125 -20.42 36.81 10.30
CA SER A 1125 -19.28 36.74 9.38
C SER A 1125 -18.95 35.28 9.03
N ALA A 1126 -18.70 34.99 7.75
CA ALA A 1126 -18.46 33.63 7.26
C ALA A 1126 -17.26 33.55 6.28
N LEU A 1127 -16.66 32.37 6.12
CA LEU A 1127 -15.51 32.17 5.21
C LEU A 1127 -15.92 32.02 3.73
N ASP A 1128 -17.20 31.77 3.45
CA ASP A 1128 -17.69 31.41 2.12
C ASP A 1128 -18.99 32.14 1.74
N ALA A 1129 -19.13 32.42 0.45
CA ALA A 1129 -20.28 33.08 -0.16
C ALA A 1129 -21.53 32.20 -0.23
N ASP A 1130 -21.42 30.87 -0.44
CA ASP A 1130 -22.62 29.99 -0.41
C ASP A 1130 -23.24 30.00 1.00
N VAL A 1131 -22.42 30.12 2.07
CA VAL A 1131 -22.89 30.31 3.45
C VAL A 1131 -23.56 31.67 3.66
N ILE A 1132 -22.94 32.78 3.21
CA ILE A 1132 -23.52 34.13 3.30
C ILE A 1132 -24.89 34.16 2.60
N LYS A 1133 -24.94 33.69 1.35
CA LYS A 1133 -26.18 33.57 0.56
C LYS A 1133 -27.27 32.77 1.28
N THR A 1134 -26.91 31.65 1.92
CA THR A 1134 -27.86 30.81 2.67
C THR A 1134 -28.52 31.58 3.83
N TYR A 1135 -27.77 32.34 4.63
CA TYR A 1135 -28.35 33.08 5.75
C TYR A 1135 -29.11 34.36 5.32
N VAL A 1136 -28.68 34.99 4.23
CA VAL A 1136 -29.43 36.07 3.57
C VAL A 1136 -30.76 35.56 3.02
N GLU A 1137 -30.79 34.36 2.43
CA GLU A 1137 -32.00 33.70 1.92
C GLU A 1137 -33.00 33.36 3.04
N LEU A 1138 -32.50 33.08 4.24
CA LEU A 1138 -33.29 32.92 5.47
C LEU A 1138 -33.74 34.26 6.10
N GLY A 1139 -33.39 35.40 5.50
CA GLY A 1139 -33.80 36.74 5.96
C GLY A 1139 -33.04 37.26 7.18
N MET A 1140 -31.86 36.70 7.50
CA MET A 1140 -31.06 37.13 8.66
C MET A 1140 -30.40 38.51 8.48
N GLY A 1141 -30.24 38.98 7.23
CA GLY A 1141 -29.64 40.27 6.92
C GLY A 1141 -29.38 40.47 5.42
N VAL A 1142 -28.67 41.54 5.09
CA VAL A 1142 -28.19 41.88 3.74
C VAL A 1142 -26.79 41.30 3.55
N GLY A 1143 -26.57 40.61 2.43
CA GLY A 1143 -25.28 40.02 2.08
C GLY A 1143 -24.36 41.02 1.38
N ILE A 1144 -23.08 41.04 1.75
CA ILE A 1144 -22.03 41.65 0.92
C ILE A 1144 -21.04 40.55 0.53
N VAL A 1145 -20.97 40.22 -0.76
CA VAL A 1145 -20.15 39.13 -1.32
C VAL A 1145 -19.37 39.57 -2.56
N ASN A 1146 -18.43 38.75 -3.01
CA ASN A 1146 -17.80 38.84 -4.33
C ASN A 1146 -18.86 38.62 -5.43
N ASP A 1147 -18.92 39.51 -6.41
CA ASP A 1147 -19.89 39.48 -7.52
C ASP A 1147 -19.84 38.19 -8.36
N VAL A 1148 -18.67 37.57 -8.49
CA VAL A 1148 -18.47 36.29 -9.21
C VAL A 1148 -18.97 35.08 -8.40
N ALA A 1149 -19.42 35.27 -7.15
CA ALA A 1149 -20.01 34.21 -6.33
C ALA A 1149 -21.54 34.06 -6.49
N TYR A 1150 -22.18 34.86 -7.35
CA TYR A 1150 -23.59 34.77 -7.69
C TYR A 1150 -23.81 34.02 -9.02
N ASP A 1151 -24.72 33.06 -9.03
CA ASP A 1151 -25.09 32.25 -10.20
C ASP A 1151 -26.60 32.36 -10.42
N THR A 1152 -27.02 32.97 -11.53
CA THR A 1152 -28.43 33.23 -11.88
C THR A 1152 -29.28 31.97 -12.04
N GLU A 1153 -28.67 30.80 -12.29
CA GLU A 1153 -29.38 29.52 -12.38
C GLU A 1153 -29.55 28.85 -11.01
N ARG A 1154 -28.69 29.16 -10.04
CA ARG A 1154 -28.68 28.55 -8.69
C ARG A 1154 -29.33 29.43 -7.64
N ASP A 1155 -28.94 30.69 -7.57
CA ASP A 1155 -29.31 31.62 -6.49
C ASP A 1155 -30.72 32.22 -6.70
N LYS A 1156 -31.65 31.43 -7.24
CA LYS A 1156 -32.95 31.88 -7.78
C LYS A 1156 -33.88 32.58 -6.79
N ARG A 1157 -33.72 32.39 -5.47
CA ARG A 1157 -34.52 33.06 -4.43
C ARG A 1157 -33.88 34.36 -3.92
N LEU A 1158 -32.67 34.64 -4.37
CA LEU A 1158 -31.89 35.83 -4.07
C LEU A 1158 -31.90 36.77 -5.28
N LYS A 1159 -31.49 38.02 -5.03
CA LYS A 1159 -31.24 39.03 -6.07
C LYS A 1159 -29.94 39.75 -5.75
N GLN A 1160 -28.99 39.66 -6.67
CA GLN A 1160 -27.80 40.50 -6.71
C GLN A 1160 -28.19 41.95 -7.05
N ILE A 1161 -27.51 42.90 -6.41
CA ILE A 1161 -27.54 44.31 -6.74
C ILE A 1161 -26.08 44.76 -6.88
N ASP A 1162 -25.69 45.12 -8.10
CA ASP A 1162 -24.34 45.59 -8.38
C ASP A 1162 -24.13 46.99 -7.84
N THR A 1163 -23.03 47.17 -7.11
CA THR A 1163 -22.61 48.45 -6.55
C THR A 1163 -21.12 48.66 -6.80
N ASP A 1164 -20.64 49.90 -6.74
CA ASP A 1164 -19.23 50.27 -6.86
C ASP A 1164 -18.66 50.83 -5.53
N ILE A 1165 -19.49 50.90 -4.48
CA ILE A 1165 -19.19 51.54 -3.17
C ILE A 1165 -17.89 51.02 -2.54
N PHE A 1166 -17.65 49.71 -2.60
CA PHE A 1166 -16.51 49.05 -1.96
C PHE A 1166 -15.24 49.00 -2.84
N GLY A 1167 -15.29 49.65 -4.02
CA GLY A 1167 -14.20 49.70 -4.98
C GLY A 1167 -13.94 48.38 -5.72
N LEU A 1168 -12.82 48.35 -6.44
CA LEU A 1168 -12.37 47.19 -7.20
C LEU A 1168 -11.38 46.33 -6.40
N ASN A 1169 -11.44 45.03 -6.66
CA ASN A 1169 -10.53 44.01 -6.19
C ASN A 1169 -9.93 43.30 -7.40
N THR A 1170 -8.66 42.89 -7.31
CA THR A 1170 -7.96 42.16 -8.37
C THR A 1170 -7.58 40.79 -7.82
N THR A 1171 -7.98 39.71 -8.48
CA THR A 1171 -7.40 38.39 -8.18
C THR A 1171 -6.11 38.22 -8.97
N TRP A 1172 -5.07 37.76 -8.30
CA TRP A 1172 -3.76 37.51 -8.89
C TRP A 1172 -3.49 36.02 -8.99
N ILE A 1173 -2.77 35.63 -10.04
CA ILE A 1173 -2.07 34.36 -10.13
C ILE A 1173 -0.62 34.62 -9.78
N ALA A 1174 -0.04 33.81 -8.91
CA ALA A 1174 1.36 33.90 -8.53
C ALA A 1174 2.09 32.57 -8.65
N VAL A 1175 3.38 32.69 -8.97
CA VAL A 1175 4.37 31.60 -8.95
C VAL A 1175 5.54 32.04 -8.06
N ARG A 1176 6.29 31.10 -7.50
CA ARG A 1176 7.49 31.43 -6.74
C ARG A 1176 8.63 31.86 -7.67
N LYS A 1177 9.32 32.96 -7.36
CA LYS A 1177 10.57 33.35 -8.06
C LYS A 1177 11.64 32.28 -7.83
N GLY A 1178 12.40 31.96 -8.87
CA GLY A 1178 13.41 30.89 -8.86
C GLY A 1178 12.85 29.47 -8.86
N HIS A 1179 11.57 29.23 -9.16
CA HIS A 1179 10.98 27.88 -9.20
C HIS A 1179 10.48 27.51 -10.59
N LEU A 1180 10.95 26.38 -11.12
CA LEU A 1180 10.61 25.93 -12.46
C LEU A 1180 9.21 25.31 -12.50
N LEU A 1181 8.24 26.14 -12.88
CA LEU A 1181 6.95 25.68 -13.37
C LEU A 1181 7.14 24.95 -14.71
N ARG A 1182 6.50 23.78 -14.88
CA ARG A 1182 6.55 22.98 -16.12
C ARG A 1182 5.78 23.63 -17.27
N GLY A 1183 6.05 23.20 -18.50
CA GLY A 1183 5.38 23.69 -19.71
C GLY A 1183 3.85 23.77 -19.58
N TYR A 1184 3.19 22.67 -19.15
CA TYR A 1184 1.74 22.64 -18.93
C TYR A 1184 1.26 23.61 -17.83
N GLY A 1185 2.11 23.98 -16.87
CA GLY A 1185 1.77 24.94 -15.83
C GLY A 1185 1.64 26.35 -16.40
N TYR A 1186 2.50 26.74 -17.34
CA TYR A 1186 2.35 27.99 -18.07
C TYR A 1186 1.08 27.98 -18.93
N GLU A 1187 0.76 26.87 -19.61
CA GLU A 1187 -0.50 26.74 -20.35
C GLU A 1187 -1.75 26.86 -19.45
N PHE A 1188 -1.69 26.39 -18.20
CA PHE A 1188 -2.75 26.65 -17.24
C PHE A 1188 -2.90 28.15 -16.94
N ILE A 1189 -1.79 28.88 -16.77
CA ILE A 1189 -1.82 30.35 -16.59
C ILE A 1189 -2.36 31.04 -17.85
N SER A 1190 -1.98 30.60 -19.05
CA SER A 1190 -2.53 31.10 -20.33
C SER A 1190 -4.05 30.94 -20.43
N LEU A 1191 -4.58 29.81 -19.95
CA LEU A 1191 -6.03 29.56 -19.92
C LEU A 1191 -6.77 30.39 -18.86
N CYS A 1192 -6.08 30.85 -17.82
CA CYS A 1192 -6.64 31.77 -16.83
C CYS A 1192 -6.60 33.24 -17.30
N SER A 1193 -5.44 33.71 -17.80
CA SER A 1193 -5.21 35.10 -18.18
C SER A 1193 -4.56 35.16 -19.58
N PRO A 1194 -5.37 35.15 -20.66
CA PRO A 1194 -4.87 35.10 -22.04
C PRO A 1194 -4.04 36.32 -22.48
N GLU A 1195 -4.17 37.44 -21.76
CA GLU A 1195 -3.43 38.68 -22.01
C GLU A 1195 -2.15 38.79 -21.16
N ALA A 1196 -1.87 37.83 -20.28
CA ALA A 1196 -0.66 37.84 -19.46
C ALA A 1196 0.60 37.64 -20.32
N ASP A 1197 1.63 38.47 -20.11
CA ASP A 1197 2.94 38.25 -20.72
C ASP A 1197 3.64 37.06 -20.05
N ILE A 1198 3.39 35.87 -20.59
CA ILE A 1198 3.99 34.60 -20.18
C ILE A 1198 5.53 34.62 -20.33
N LYS A 1199 6.12 35.48 -21.18
CA LYS A 1199 7.58 35.63 -21.28
C LYS A 1199 8.12 36.46 -20.11
N ALA A 1200 7.47 37.57 -19.75
CA ALA A 1200 7.79 38.29 -18.53
C ALA A 1200 7.60 37.41 -17.29
N LEU A 1201 6.51 36.63 -17.23
CA LEU A 1201 6.23 35.69 -16.14
C LEU A 1201 7.32 34.60 -16.05
N LYS A 1202 7.76 34.04 -17.18
CA LYS A 1202 8.92 33.12 -17.25
C LYS A 1202 10.21 33.80 -16.76
N LYS A 1203 10.48 35.04 -17.16
CA LYS A 1203 11.67 35.79 -16.69
C LYS A 1203 11.60 36.20 -15.21
N ILE A 1204 10.41 36.30 -14.62
CA ILE A 1204 10.24 36.51 -13.17
C ILE A 1204 10.38 35.19 -12.41
N ALA A 1205 9.88 34.08 -12.95
CA ALA A 1205 10.09 32.74 -12.41
C ALA A 1205 11.55 32.27 -12.51
N TYR A 1206 12.27 32.70 -13.55
CA TYR A 1206 13.68 32.40 -13.79
C TYR A 1206 14.35 33.59 -14.51
N PRO A 1207 15.02 34.50 -13.79
CA PRO A 1207 15.72 35.63 -14.39
C PRO A 1207 16.90 35.16 -15.25
N ASP A 1208 16.96 35.62 -16.51
CA ASP A 1208 18.21 35.53 -17.29
C ASP A 1208 19.17 36.64 -16.81
N ASP A 1209 20.18 36.24 -16.03
CA ASP A 1209 21.44 36.94 -15.70
C ASP A 1209 22.63 36.11 -16.23
#